data_AF-A0A8S4BZZ7-F1
#
_entry.id   AF-A0A8S4BZZ7-F1
#
_cell.length_a   1.000
_cell.length_b   1.000
_cell.length_c   1.000
_cell.angle_alpha   90.00
_cell.angle_beta   90.00
_cell.angle_gamma   90.00
#
_symmetry.space_group_name_H-M   'P 1'
#
loop_
_entity.id
_entity.type
_entity.pdbx_description
1 polymer ?
#
loop_
_entity_poly.entity_id
_entity_poly.type
_entity_poly.pdbx_seq_one_letter_code
_entity_poly.pdbx_strand_id
1 'polypeptide(L)'
;MCRDAECPPDTTLSPGEGLSRLHSMRHNTAELWQAHRQGWRWCRHHQIGGSLRATLPEDDRYALACAVTRALSMPRSIGLYSGMGGCASGNDWLCGVTMVLFLMGISVAVNNSSHENQTAENPTHQGAHVLPSTLVLSLLLIIVVLLTIYCLRFKNHRKALVTSVDKKIPNGFLEEQGEQTVVLLPRSPSPSKRYFPIPLDSLEEEYRIRSADDGKLFREEFNSLPCYYHHGSFEEANREHNREKNRYPNILPYDHSRVVLSHLDGYLCSDYINASYIDGFKEKNKFIAAQGPKPETVTDFWQMIWEQKTATIVMLTNLKERKEEKCYQYWPEKGCWMYGNVRVALEDITVLVDYTVRKFCVQYQGSDGPRAPRLVTQLHFTSWPDFGVPFTPIGMLKFLKKVKAVNPSYAGPIVVHCSAGVGRTGTFIVIDSMIDMMHMEQRVDVFGFVSRIREQRCQLIQTDMQYSFIYQALLEYYLYGDTELDVCSLEGHLQRLHNTRAPHDRLGLEEEFRKLTNVRIMKENMRTGNLPANMKKNRVLQIIPYDFNRVILSVKRGQEFTDYINASFIDGYRQKDYFIATQGPLSHTVEDFWRMVWEWRCHSVVMLTELKEREQEKCFQYWPSEGTVTFGDYTVELTGDSHCETFTRRDMILTYKPEKQSQHVRHFHFHGWPEIGIPAEGRGMIDIIAAVQRQQQQSGNRPIIVHCSAGAGRTGTFVALSNILERVKAEGLLDVFQTVKSLRMQRPHMVQTVEQYDFCYRVVQDFIDIFSDYANFK
;
A
#
# COMPACT_ATOMS: atom_id res chain seq x y z
N MET A 1 62.67 48.10 -46.01
CA MET A 1 61.45 47.58 -46.66
C MET A 1 60.74 46.71 -45.63
N CYS A 2 59.93 47.33 -44.77
CA CYS A 2 58.47 47.48 -44.90
C CYS A 2 57.76 46.29 -44.22
N ARG A 3 57.33 46.39 -42.94
CA ARG A 3 56.16 47.14 -42.41
C ARG A 3 54.84 46.39 -42.66
N ASP A 4 53.83 46.29 -41.77
CA ASP A 4 53.59 46.60 -40.33
C ASP A 4 52.44 45.64 -39.88
N ALA A 5 52.03 45.40 -38.62
CA ALA A 5 52.41 45.88 -37.27
C ALA A 5 52.15 44.72 -36.25
N GLU A 6 53.00 44.46 -35.25
CA GLU A 6 52.95 44.95 -33.84
C GLU A 6 52.15 44.11 -32.82
N CYS A 7 52.88 43.28 -32.07
CA CYS A 7 52.61 42.96 -30.65
C CYS A 7 53.85 43.35 -29.83
N PRO A 8 53.70 43.98 -28.66
CA PRO A 8 54.76 43.99 -27.63
C PRO A 8 54.27 43.52 -26.23
N PRO A 9 55.19 43.17 -25.30
CA PRO A 9 54.91 42.12 -24.31
C PRO A 9 55.23 42.46 -22.83
N ASP A 10 55.01 41.44 -21.98
CA ASP A 10 55.71 41.07 -20.73
C ASP A 10 55.89 42.02 -19.52
N THR A 11 55.33 41.56 -18.40
CA THR A 11 55.82 41.58 -17.00
C THR A 11 56.46 42.84 -16.40
N THR A 12 55.88 43.34 -15.29
CA THR A 12 56.64 43.77 -14.10
C THR A 12 55.79 43.86 -12.82
N LEU A 13 56.41 43.48 -11.69
CA LEU A 13 56.23 43.99 -10.31
C LEU A 13 54.92 43.78 -9.51
N SER A 14 55.11 43.09 -8.37
CA SER A 14 54.36 43.15 -7.10
C SER A 14 54.75 44.38 -6.25
N PRO A 15 54.23 44.60 -5.02
CA PRO A 15 52.98 44.16 -4.37
C PRO A 15 52.13 45.34 -3.80
N GLY A 16 50.89 45.11 -3.33
CA GLY A 16 50.18 46.10 -2.51
C GLY A 16 48.72 45.80 -2.14
N GLU A 17 48.48 45.58 -0.85
CA GLU A 17 47.22 45.76 -0.10
C GLU A 17 45.97 44.92 -0.45
N GLY A 18 45.26 44.43 0.58
CA GLY A 18 43.99 43.70 0.43
C GLY A 18 43.75 42.48 1.35
N LEU A 19 44.69 42.14 2.23
CA LEU A 19 44.66 40.90 3.01
C LEU A 19 43.83 41.00 4.31
N SER A 20 42.55 41.38 4.21
CA SER A 20 41.64 41.44 5.36
C SER A 20 40.14 41.36 5.03
N ARG A 21 39.70 40.35 4.24
CA ARG A 21 38.26 39.98 4.15
C ARG A 21 37.90 38.55 3.70
N LEU A 22 38.88 37.68 3.43
CA LEU A 22 38.65 36.34 2.87
C LEU A 22 38.79 35.16 3.84
N HIS A 23 39.14 35.40 5.11
CA HIS A 23 39.38 34.31 6.08
C HIS A 23 38.13 33.88 6.89
N SER A 24 36.99 34.57 6.75
CA SER A 24 35.77 34.28 7.53
C SER A 24 34.78 33.30 6.85
N MET A 25 35.00 32.90 5.60
CA MET A 25 34.10 31.98 4.88
C MET A 25 34.67 30.56 4.64
N ARG A 26 35.92 30.28 5.04
CA ARG A 26 36.54 28.96 4.88
C ARG A 26 36.40 28.01 6.08
N HIS A 27 35.76 28.43 7.17
CA HIS A 27 35.56 27.57 8.35
C HIS A 27 34.19 26.88 8.46
N ASN A 28 33.15 27.33 7.73
CA ASN A 28 31.81 26.72 7.79
C ASN A 28 31.54 25.60 6.77
N THR A 29 32.49 25.29 5.88
CA THR A 29 32.34 24.24 4.86
C THR A 29 32.99 22.90 5.24
N ALA A 30 33.80 22.86 6.31
CA ALA A 30 34.44 21.63 6.79
C ALA A 30 33.55 20.79 7.72
N GLU A 31 32.65 21.41 8.50
CA GLU A 31 31.75 20.69 9.43
C GLU A 31 30.63 19.92 8.71
N LEU A 32 30.30 20.31 7.46
CA LEU A 32 29.31 19.63 6.63
C LEU A 32 29.73 18.23 6.15
N TRP A 33 30.99 17.83 6.32
CA TRP A 33 31.54 16.60 5.71
C TRP A 33 32.03 15.51 6.69
N GLN A 34 31.95 15.71 8.01
CA GLN A 34 32.20 14.62 8.98
C GLN A 34 30.91 13.93 9.49
N ALA A 35 29.77 14.63 9.50
CA ALA A 35 28.50 14.08 9.98
C ALA A 35 28.02 12.82 9.22
N HIS A 36 28.38 12.69 7.94
CA HIS A 36 27.97 11.55 7.10
C HIS A 36 28.94 10.35 7.10
N ARG A 37 30.06 10.40 7.85
CA ARG A 37 31.03 9.29 8.00
C ARG A 37 31.30 8.83 9.42
N GLN A 38 30.89 9.56 10.46
CA GLN A 38 31.16 9.18 11.86
C GLN A 38 30.05 8.39 12.60
N GLY A 39 28.94 8.05 11.93
CA GLY A 39 27.90 7.20 12.54
C GLY A 39 28.27 5.72 12.72
N TRP A 40 29.33 5.23 12.08
CA TRP A 40 29.67 3.79 12.01
C TRP A 40 31.17 3.52 12.18
N ARG A 41 31.83 4.11 13.21
CA ARG A 41 33.23 3.78 13.54
C ARG A 41 33.67 3.98 14.99
N TRP A 42 32.78 3.75 15.96
CA TRP A 42 33.17 3.69 17.39
C TRP A 42 32.55 2.47 18.10
N CYS A 43 33.06 1.28 17.75
CA CYS A 43 32.99 0.05 18.56
C CYS A 43 33.83 -1.08 17.91
N ARG A 44 35.15 -0.88 17.83
CA ARG A 44 36.11 -1.98 17.61
C ARG A 44 37.49 -1.63 18.18
N HIS A 45 37.99 -2.50 19.07
CA HIS A 45 39.33 -2.56 19.70
C HIS A 45 39.72 -1.56 20.80
N HIS A 46 39.38 -1.91 22.04
CA HIS A 46 40.24 -2.11 23.24
C HIS A 46 39.28 -2.64 24.35
N GLN A 47 39.56 -3.55 25.30
CA GLN A 47 40.70 -4.40 25.74
C GLN A 47 40.13 -5.81 26.08
N ILE A 48 40.81 -6.94 25.86
CA ILE A 48 41.76 -7.64 26.77
C ILE A 48 41.43 -7.55 28.28
N GLY A 49 40.92 -8.68 28.81
CA GLY A 49 41.14 -9.26 30.15
C GLY A 49 41.29 -8.37 31.41
N GLY A 50 40.43 -8.60 32.42
CA GLY A 50 40.65 -8.11 33.79
C GLY A 50 39.54 -8.51 34.76
N SER A 51 39.85 -9.41 35.70
CA SER A 51 38.96 -9.73 36.83
C SER A 51 39.13 -8.70 37.96
N LEU A 52 38.04 -8.17 38.52
CA LEU A 52 37.99 -7.72 39.91
C LEU A 52 36.54 -7.65 40.45
N ARG A 53 36.43 -7.72 41.78
CA ARG A 53 35.23 -8.13 42.53
C ARG A 53 34.92 -7.09 43.62
N ALA A 54 33.63 -6.83 43.87
CA ALA A 54 33.07 -6.01 44.97
C ALA A 54 33.37 -4.48 44.87
N THR A 55 32.59 -3.54 45.45
CA THR A 55 31.53 -3.59 46.49
C THR A 55 30.31 -2.67 46.18
N LEU A 56 29.15 -3.00 46.75
CA LEU A 56 27.88 -2.22 46.85
C LEU A 56 27.95 -1.13 47.97
N PRO A 57 27.06 -0.09 48.09
CA PRO A 57 25.58 -0.15 48.25
C PRO A 57 24.75 0.73 47.28
N GLU A 58 23.59 0.29 46.79
CA GLU A 58 22.20 0.45 47.33
C GLU A 58 21.56 1.85 47.14
N ASP A 59 20.71 1.99 46.11
CA ASP A 59 19.28 2.24 46.33
C ASP A 59 18.43 1.73 45.12
N ASP A 60 17.28 1.15 45.44
CA ASP A 60 16.16 0.63 44.63
C ASP A 60 16.36 -0.04 43.25
N ARG A 61 16.03 -1.34 43.24
CA ARG A 61 15.73 -2.16 42.06
C ARG A 61 14.22 -2.11 41.79
N TYR A 62 13.79 -2.05 40.53
CA TYR A 62 12.75 -2.94 39.96
C TYR A 62 12.66 -2.77 38.43
N ALA A 63 12.08 -3.77 37.75
CA ALA A 63 12.36 -4.03 36.34
C ALA A 63 11.28 -3.56 35.35
N LEU A 64 11.75 -3.17 34.17
CA LEU A 64 11.28 -3.58 32.83
C LEU A 64 10.00 -4.46 32.78
N ALA A 65 8.83 -3.88 32.41
CA ALA A 65 7.84 -4.45 31.45
C ALA A 65 6.51 -3.64 31.32
N CYS A 66 5.95 -3.64 30.10
CA CYS A 66 4.53 -3.49 29.73
C CYS A 66 3.70 -2.22 30.10
N ALA A 67 3.54 -1.35 29.09
CA ALA A 67 2.29 -1.02 28.37
C ALA A 67 0.87 -1.06 29.03
N VAL A 68 0.04 -0.11 28.57
CA VAL A 68 -1.44 -0.01 28.60
C VAL A 68 -2.12 0.66 29.83
N THR A 69 -2.40 1.95 29.64
CA THR A 69 -3.67 2.67 29.86
C THR A 69 -4.53 2.38 31.11
N ARG A 70 -4.66 3.41 31.96
CA ARG A 70 -5.62 3.48 33.10
C ARG A 70 -7.08 3.56 32.65
N ALA A 71 -7.96 2.93 33.43
CA ALA A 71 -9.34 3.35 33.63
C ALA A 71 -9.68 3.38 35.14
N LEU A 72 -10.37 4.44 35.57
CA LEU A 72 -11.08 4.60 36.84
C LEU A 72 -12.34 5.40 36.49
N SER A 73 -13.55 5.03 36.91
CA SER A 73 -13.97 4.95 38.30
C SER A 73 -14.92 3.78 38.66
N MET A 74 -14.72 3.31 39.90
CA MET A 74 -15.45 2.37 40.80
C MET A 74 -17.00 2.41 40.86
N PRO A 75 -17.68 1.49 41.61
CA PRO A 75 -17.16 0.53 42.62
C PRO A 75 -17.56 -0.97 42.49
N ARG A 76 -16.88 -1.78 43.32
CA ARG A 76 -17.14 -3.19 43.69
C ARG A 76 -18.47 -3.31 44.47
N SER A 77 -19.14 -4.46 44.62
CA SER A 77 -18.73 -5.74 45.26
C SER A 77 -19.91 -6.74 45.08
N ILE A 78 -19.88 -8.07 45.27
CA ILE A 78 -19.01 -9.05 45.94
C ILE A 78 -18.99 -10.30 45.03
N GLY A 79 -17.85 -10.99 44.87
CA GLY A 79 -17.81 -12.33 44.24
C GLY A 79 -17.54 -13.42 45.28
N LEU A 80 -17.48 -14.70 44.86
CA LEU A 80 -16.62 -15.77 45.44
C LEU A 80 -16.89 -17.13 44.73
N TYR A 81 -15.82 -17.76 44.23
CA TYR A 81 -15.64 -19.18 43.80
C TYR A 81 -16.68 -19.86 42.87
N SER A 82 -16.34 -20.75 41.93
CA SER A 82 -15.07 -21.04 41.23
C SER A 82 -15.28 -22.06 40.10
N GLY A 83 -14.63 -21.81 38.96
CA GLY A 83 -13.87 -22.83 38.23
C GLY A 83 -14.61 -23.74 37.25
N MET A 84 -13.91 -24.05 36.15
CA MET A 84 -14.23 -25.06 35.12
C MET A 84 -15.56 -24.82 34.35
N GLY A 85 -15.59 -24.71 33.02
CA GLY A 85 -14.61 -25.15 32.02
C GLY A 85 -14.99 -26.53 31.47
N GLY A 86 -16.13 -26.61 30.79
CA GLY A 86 -16.64 -27.82 30.15
C GLY A 86 -17.82 -27.51 29.22
N CYS A 87 -17.84 -28.15 28.05
CA CYS A 87 -18.75 -27.86 26.94
C CYS A 87 -20.25 -27.89 27.29
N ALA A 88 -21.01 -26.97 26.70
CA ALA A 88 -22.44 -27.15 26.47
C ALA A 88 -22.84 -26.59 25.09
N SER A 89 -23.23 -27.50 24.20
CA SER A 89 -23.93 -27.19 22.94
C SER A 89 -25.33 -26.61 23.20
N GLY A 90 -25.87 -25.87 22.24
CA GLY A 90 -27.00 -24.96 22.47
C GLY A 90 -28.29 -25.61 22.98
N ASN A 91 -28.97 -24.92 23.90
CA ASN A 91 -30.40 -25.13 24.19
C ASN A 91 -31.08 -23.96 24.97
N ASP A 92 -30.75 -22.70 24.66
CA ASP A 92 -31.31 -21.52 25.36
C ASP A 92 -32.85 -21.38 25.25
N TRP A 93 -33.48 -22.06 24.29
CA TRP A 93 -34.95 -22.11 24.18
C TRP A 93 -35.60 -23.01 25.24
N LEU A 94 -34.88 -24.01 25.76
CA LEU A 94 -35.41 -24.99 26.71
C LEU A 94 -35.55 -24.38 28.12
N CYS A 95 -34.62 -23.50 28.53
CA CYS A 95 -34.69 -22.77 29.81
C CYS A 95 -35.92 -21.86 29.92
N GLY A 96 -36.32 -21.19 28.82
CA GLY A 96 -37.51 -20.34 28.82
C GLY A 96 -38.81 -21.13 28.99
N VAL A 97 -38.94 -22.27 28.30
CA VAL A 97 -40.14 -23.12 28.37
C VAL A 97 -40.25 -23.82 29.72
N THR A 98 -39.14 -24.31 30.28
CA THR A 98 -39.13 -24.92 31.62
C THR A 98 -39.51 -23.93 32.71
N MET A 99 -39.10 -22.65 32.62
CA MET A 99 -39.49 -21.66 33.63
C MET A 99 -41.00 -21.33 33.61
N VAL A 100 -41.63 -21.28 32.42
CA VAL A 100 -43.08 -21.06 32.27
C VAL A 100 -43.87 -22.27 32.80
N LEU A 101 -43.42 -23.49 32.52
CA LEU A 101 -44.04 -24.71 33.06
C LEU A 101 -43.91 -24.80 34.59
N PHE A 102 -42.78 -24.36 35.15
CA PHE A 102 -42.57 -24.31 36.60
C PHE A 102 -43.52 -23.29 37.28
N LEU A 103 -43.73 -22.13 36.67
CA LEU A 103 -44.69 -21.12 37.15
C LEU A 103 -46.15 -21.60 37.05
N MET A 104 -46.52 -22.33 35.99
CA MET A 104 -47.85 -22.97 35.91
C MET A 104 -48.02 -24.05 36.98
N GLY A 105 -47.00 -24.87 37.25
CA GLY A 105 -47.03 -25.90 38.31
C GLY A 105 -47.28 -25.31 39.70
N ILE A 106 -46.62 -24.19 40.04
CA ILE A 106 -46.82 -23.48 41.31
C ILE A 106 -48.27 -22.95 41.41
N SER A 107 -48.82 -22.39 40.34
CA SER A 107 -50.20 -21.85 40.35
C SER A 107 -51.28 -22.94 40.48
N VAL A 108 -51.00 -24.19 40.07
CA VAL A 108 -51.90 -25.33 40.27
C VAL A 108 -51.77 -25.90 41.68
N ALA A 109 -50.54 -25.94 42.24
CA ALA A 109 -50.30 -26.43 43.59
C ALA A 109 -50.96 -25.55 44.68
N VAL A 110 -50.95 -24.21 44.51
CA VAL A 110 -51.54 -23.26 45.46
C VAL A 110 -53.08 -23.34 45.50
N ASN A 111 -53.73 -23.83 44.45
CA ASN A 111 -55.19 -23.95 44.38
C ASN A 111 -55.75 -25.24 45.02
N ASN A 112 -54.88 -26.21 45.37
CA ASN A 112 -55.28 -27.51 45.92
C ASN A 112 -55.03 -27.65 47.43
N SER A 113 -54.50 -26.64 48.12
CA SER A 113 -54.12 -26.72 49.54
C SER A 113 -55.09 -26.03 50.51
N SER A 114 -56.36 -25.84 50.11
CA SER A 114 -57.34 -25.09 50.93
C SER A 114 -58.77 -25.65 50.85
N HIS A 115 -58.98 -26.90 51.29
CA HIS A 115 -60.29 -27.37 51.81
C HIS A 115 -60.18 -28.76 52.49
N GLU A 116 -59.73 -28.78 53.75
CA GLU A 116 -60.06 -29.89 54.68
C GLU A 116 -60.31 -29.33 56.09
N ASN A 117 -61.59 -29.14 56.43
CA ASN A 117 -62.11 -29.26 57.80
C ASN A 117 -63.64 -29.22 57.84
N GLN A 118 -64.22 -30.15 58.62
CA GLN A 118 -65.54 -30.11 59.26
C GLN A 118 -66.82 -30.36 58.41
N THR A 119 -67.26 -31.62 58.45
CA THR A 119 -68.59 -32.12 58.89
C THR A 119 -69.92 -31.60 58.30
N ALA A 120 -70.70 -32.61 57.86
CA ALA A 120 -72.16 -32.79 58.00
C ALA A 120 -73.15 -32.18 56.97
N GLU A 121 -74.02 -33.09 56.50
CA GLU A 121 -75.38 -32.94 55.93
C GLU A 121 -75.63 -32.14 54.63
N ASN A 122 -75.88 -32.94 53.57
CA ASN A 122 -76.88 -32.81 52.49
C ASN A 122 -76.98 -31.54 51.59
N PRO A 123 -77.41 -31.70 50.32
CA PRO A 123 -76.96 -30.82 49.26
C PRO A 123 -77.99 -29.76 48.83
N THR A 124 -77.51 -28.56 48.48
CA THR A 124 -78.07 -27.78 47.35
C THR A 124 -77.09 -26.69 46.88
N HIS A 125 -76.96 -26.56 45.56
CA HIS A 125 -76.35 -25.43 44.83
C HIS A 125 -74.95 -24.91 45.25
N GLN A 126 -73.91 -25.43 44.61
CA GLN A 126 -72.71 -24.65 44.30
C GLN A 126 -72.38 -24.70 42.81
N GLY A 127 -72.73 -23.64 42.09
CA GLY A 127 -72.37 -23.43 40.68
C GLY A 127 -72.07 -21.95 40.43
N ALA A 128 -70.90 -21.48 40.87
CA ALA A 128 -70.53 -20.06 40.78
C ALA A 128 -69.04 -19.72 40.60
N HIS A 129 -68.11 -20.68 40.59
CA HIS A 129 -66.64 -20.38 40.54
C HIS A 129 -65.86 -20.97 39.35
N VAL A 130 -66.49 -21.68 38.42
CA VAL A 130 -65.81 -22.33 37.27
C VAL A 130 -65.74 -21.43 36.01
N LEU A 131 -66.58 -20.40 35.92
CA LEU A 131 -66.59 -19.48 34.76
C LEU A 131 -65.41 -18.49 34.69
N PRO A 132 -64.93 -17.87 35.80
CA PRO A 132 -63.85 -16.88 35.70
C PRO A 132 -62.51 -17.51 35.26
N SER A 133 -62.19 -18.69 35.79
CA SER A 133 -60.94 -19.41 35.52
C SER A 133 -60.86 -19.96 34.09
N THR A 134 -61.98 -20.45 33.55
CA THR A 134 -62.07 -20.91 32.15
C THR A 134 -61.96 -19.75 31.15
N LEU A 135 -62.51 -18.58 31.47
CA LEU A 135 -62.34 -17.35 30.68
C LEU A 135 -60.88 -16.84 30.68
N VAL A 136 -60.20 -16.86 31.83
CA VAL A 136 -58.78 -16.45 31.92
C VAL A 136 -57.87 -17.41 31.16
N LEU A 137 -58.10 -18.73 31.25
CA LEU A 137 -57.34 -19.73 30.50
C LEU A 137 -57.53 -19.61 28.98
N SER A 138 -58.76 -19.37 28.51
CA SER A 138 -59.04 -19.16 27.09
C SER A 138 -58.48 -17.83 26.57
N LEU A 139 -58.49 -16.76 27.37
CA LEU A 139 -57.83 -15.50 27.02
C LEU A 139 -56.30 -15.66 26.91
N LEU A 140 -55.67 -16.38 27.85
CA LEU A 140 -54.25 -16.72 27.79
C LEU A 140 -53.90 -17.56 26.56
N LEU A 141 -54.74 -18.55 26.21
CA LEU A 141 -54.56 -19.35 25.00
C LEU A 141 -54.60 -18.47 23.73
N ILE A 142 -55.56 -17.52 23.66
CA ILE A 142 -55.67 -16.57 22.55
C ILE A 142 -54.43 -15.67 22.48
N ILE A 143 -53.92 -15.16 23.61
CA ILE A 143 -52.69 -14.35 23.66
C ILE A 143 -51.48 -15.16 23.19
N VAL A 144 -51.35 -16.43 23.59
CA VAL A 144 -50.27 -17.32 23.12
C VAL A 144 -50.39 -17.59 21.61
N VAL A 145 -51.59 -17.83 21.09
CA VAL A 145 -51.82 -18.01 19.65
C VAL A 145 -51.48 -16.72 18.87
N LEU A 146 -51.89 -15.55 19.36
CA LEU A 146 -51.57 -14.26 18.75
C LEU A 146 -50.07 -13.95 18.79
N LEU A 147 -49.38 -14.24 19.91
CA LEU A 147 -47.92 -14.15 20.00
C LEU A 147 -47.23 -15.14 19.07
N THR A 148 -47.76 -16.35 18.91
CA THR A 148 -47.22 -17.35 17.98
C THR A 148 -47.41 -16.91 16.53
N ILE A 149 -48.57 -16.37 16.16
CA ILE A 149 -48.83 -15.78 14.84
C ILE A 149 -47.95 -14.54 14.60
N TYR A 150 -47.76 -13.68 15.61
CA TYR A 150 -46.87 -12.53 15.54
C TYR A 150 -45.42 -12.97 15.34
N CYS A 151 -44.93 -13.94 16.10
CA CYS A 151 -43.60 -14.52 15.95
C CYS A 151 -43.42 -15.24 14.60
N LEU A 152 -44.42 -15.96 14.10
CA LEU A 152 -44.39 -16.58 12.77
C LEU A 152 -44.42 -15.54 11.65
N ARG A 153 -45.23 -14.47 11.78
CA ARG A 153 -45.20 -13.33 10.87
C ARG A 153 -43.87 -12.59 10.92
N PHE A 154 -43.29 -12.38 12.11
CA PHE A 154 -41.97 -11.75 12.27
C PHE A 154 -40.85 -12.62 11.70
N LYS A 155 -40.93 -13.95 11.85
CA LYS A 155 -40.01 -14.93 11.24
C LYS A 155 -40.14 -14.96 9.71
N ASN A 156 -41.35 -14.81 9.18
CA ASN A 156 -41.59 -14.68 7.73
C ASN A 156 -41.22 -13.29 7.18
N HIS A 157 -41.41 -12.20 7.94
CA HIS A 157 -40.94 -10.87 7.58
C HIS A 157 -39.41 -10.79 7.62
N ARG A 158 -38.76 -11.46 8.58
CA ARG A 158 -37.31 -11.67 8.56
C ARG A 158 -36.88 -12.48 7.33
N LYS A 159 -37.57 -13.57 6.97
CA LYS A 159 -37.27 -14.30 5.72
C LYS A 159 -37.39 -13.41 4.47
N ALA A 160 -38.41 -12.56 4.39
CA ALA A 160 -38.61 -11.63 3.26
C ALA A 160 -37.63 -10.44 3.24
N LEU A 161 -37.18 -9.98 4.42
CA LEU A 161 -36.17 -8.93 4.53
C LEU A 161 -34.76 -9.46 4.27
N VAL A 162 -34.46 -10.70 4.69
CA VAL A 162 -33.20 -11.41 4.42
C VAL A 162 -33.08 -11.82 2.94
N THR A 163 -34.18 -12.12 2.24
CA THR A 163 -34.12 -12.35 0.78
C THR A 163 -34.02 -11.07 -0.06
N SER A 164 -34.18 -9.88 0.53
CA SER A 164 -34.04 -8.59 -0.18
C SER A 164 -32.83 -7.76 0.28
N VAL A 165 -32.28 -8.02 1.47
CA VAL A 165 -31.13 -7.32 2.05
C VAL A 165 -30.08 -8.32 2.56
N ASP A 166 -29.51 -9.11 1.66
CA ASP A 166 -28.18 -9.71 1.87
C ASP A 166 -27.46 -10.03 0.54
N LYS A 167 -27.00 -8.96 -0.13
CA LYS A 167 -25.84 -9.01 -1.05
C LYS A 167 -24.65 -8.33 -0.39
N LYS A 168 -24.18 -8.84 0.75
CA LYS A 168 -22.84 -8.56 1.29
C LYS A 168 -22.28 -9.77 2.03
N ILE A 169 -21.09 -10.18 1.61
CA ILE A 169 -20.36 -11.33 2.14
C ILE A 169 -19.85 -11.01 3.56
N PRO A 170 -19.91 -12.00 4.47
CA PRO A 170 -18.74 -12.33 5.27
C PRO A 170 -18.29 -13.78 5.03
N ASN A 171 -16.99 -13.97 4.85
CA ASN A 171 -16.38 -15.30 4.69
C ASN A 171 -16.47 -16.12 5.98
N GLY A 172 -16.63 -17.44 5.84
CA GLY A 172 -16.46 -18.38 6.94
C GLY A 172 -16.63 -19.82 6.46
N PHE A 173 -15.53 -20.51 6.17
CA PHE A 173 -15.54 -21.97 6.09
C PHE A 173 -15.75 -22.51 7.51
N LEU A 174 -16.80 -23.31 7.68
CA LEU A 174 -16.85 -24.36 8.70
C LEU A 174 -17.15 -25.66 7.96
N GLU A 175 -16.32 -26.67 8.20
CA GLU A 175 -16.56 -28.02 7.71
C GLU A 175 -17.69 -28.66 8.53
N GLU A 176 -18.76 -29.07 7.85
CA GLU A 176 -19.51 -30.26 8.24
C GLU A 176 -19.58 -31.19 7.04
N GLN A 177 -18.86 -32.32 7.13
CA GLN A 177 -19.07 -33.44 6.23
C GLN A 177 -20.42 -34.09 6.55
N GLY A 178 -21.45 -33.72 5.80
CA GLY A 178 -22.72 -34.45 5.72
C GLY A 178 -22.84 -35.11 4.35
N GLU A 179 -23.00 -36.43 4.31
CA GLU A 179 -23.15 -37.18 3.07
C GLU A 179 -24.40 -36.75 2.29
N GLN A 180 -24.20 -36.03 1.18
CA GLN A 180 -25.22 -35.90 0.13
C GLN A 180 -24.59 -36.18 -1.23
N THR A 181 -24.90 -37.37 -1.76
CA THR A 181 -24.64 -37.75 -3.15
C THR A 181 -25.47 -36.90 -4.10
N VAL A 182 -24.98 -35.69 -4.40
CA VAL A 182 -25.49 -34.88 -5.50
C VAL A 182 -25.11 -35.56 -6.80
N VAL A 183 -26.10 -36.11 -7.51
CA VAL A 183 -25.92 -36.67 -8.85
C VAL A 183 -25.39 -35.57 -9.77
N LEU A 184 -24.12 -35.69 -10.16
CA LEU A 184 -23.51 -34.83 -11.18
C LEU A 184 -24.18 -35.11 -12.52
N LEU A 185 -25.17 -34.31 -12.88
CA LEU A 185 -25.66 -34.25 -14.26
C LEU A 185 -24.46 -33.91 -15.17
N PRO A 186 -24.25 -34.64 -16.29
CA PRO A 186 -23.20 -34.31 -17.24
C PRO A 186 -23.37 -32.87 -17.71
N ARG A 187 -22.32 -32.05 -17.55
CA ARG A 187 -22.30 -30.69 -18.11
C ARG A 187 -22.49 -30.80 -19.61
N SER A 188 -23.59 -30.26 -20.12
CA SER A 188 -23.77 -30.02 -21.55
C SER A 188 -22.58 -29.19 -22.03
N PRO A 189 -21.79 -29.63 -23.03
CA PRO A 189 -20.72 -28.82 -23.56
C PRO A 189 -21.34 -27.64 -24.29
N SER A 190 -21.28 -26.45 -23.68
CA SER A 190 -21.47 -25.21 -24.45
C SER A 190 -20.43 -25.19 -25.57
N PRO A 191 -20.78 -24.72 -26.78
CA PRO A 191 -19.81 -24.61 -27.87
C PRO A 191 -18.64 -23.78 -27.38
N SER A 192 -17.43 -24.35 -27.43
CA SER A 192 -16.24 -23.76 -26.81
C SER A 192 -15.96 -22.39 -27.41
N LYS A 193 -16.31 -21.33 -26.67
CA LYS A 193 -16.08 -19.94 -27.04
C LYS A 193 -14.57 -19.77 -27.20
N ARG A 194 -14.12 -19.65 -28.45
CA ARG A 194 -12.69 -19.64 -28.80
C ARG A 194 -12.17 -18.21 -28.68
N TYR A 195 -11.30 -17.98 -27.71
CA TYR A 195 -10.60 -16.70 -27.55
C TYR A 195 -9.38 -16.70 -28.47
N PHE A 196 -9.29 -15.70 -29.32
CA PHE A 196 -8.18 -15.52 -30.25
C PHE A 196 -7.19 -14.47 -29.71
N PRO A 197 -5.92 -14.49 -30.15
CA PRO A 197 -4.97 -13.42 -29.86
C PRO A 197 -5.50 -12.06 -30.31
N ILE A 198 -5.32 -11.04 -29.48
CA ILE A 198 -5.82 -9.67 -29.69
C ILE A 198 -4.71 -8.83 -30.35
N PRO A 199 -4.93 -8.28 -31.55
CA PRO A 199 -4.07 -7.25 -32.15
C PRO A 199 -3.96 -5.99 -31.27
N LEU A 200 -2.79 -5.33 -31.23
CA LEU A 200 -2.57 -4.21 -30.29
C LEU A 200 -3.46 -2.99 -30.56
N ASP A 201 -3.74 -2.69 -31.83
CA ASP A 201 -4.69 -1.65 -32.25
C ASP A 201 -6.10 -1.87 -31.69
N SER A 202 -6.48 -3.13 -31.46
CA SER A 202 -7.76 -3.53 -30.88
C SER A 202 -7.76 -3.65 -29.34
N LEU A 203 -6.59 -3.52 -28.68
CA LEU A 203 -6.43 -3.85 -27.25
C LEU A 203 -7.23 -2.92 -26.33
N GLU A 204 -7.30 -1.62 -26.62
CA GLU A 204 -8.06 -0.65 -25.82
C GLU A 204 -9.57 -0.91 -25.91
N GLU A 205 -10.08 -1.21 -27.11
CA GLU A 205 -11.49 -1.48 -27.35
C GLU A 205 -11.91 -2.84 -26.75
N GLU A 206 -11.10 -3.89 -26.92
CA GLU A 206 -11.33 -5.19 -26.28
C GLU A 206 -11.31 -5.07 -24.75
N TYR A 207 -10.40 -4.30 -24.17
CA TYR A 207 -10.41 -4.03 -22.72
C TYR A 207 -11.67 -3.30 -22.29
N ARG A 208 -12.10 -2.27 -23.04
CA ARG A 208 -13.32 -1.50 -22.77
C ARG A 208 -14.57 -2.37 -22.83
N ILE A 209 -14.67 -3.26 -23.82
CA ILE A 209 -15.76 -4.23 -23.95
C ILE A 209 -15.73 -5.22 -22.78
N ARG A 210 -14.56 -5.79 -22.45
CA ARG A 210 -14.47 -6.86 -21.44
C ARG A 210 -14.63 -6.38 -19.99
N SER A 211 -14.27 -5.13 -19.71
CA SER A 211 -14.45 -4.47 -18.40
C SER A 211 -15.87 -3.95 -18.15
N ALA A 212 -16.72 -3.87 -19.17
CA ALA A 212 -18.12 -3.49 -19.03
C ALA A 212 -18.92 -4.48 -18.14
N ASP A 213 -20.09 -4.04 -17.67
CA ASP A 213 -21.02 -4.81 -16.85
C ASP A 213 -20.36 -5.49 -15.64
N ASP A 214 -19.54 -4.72 -14.89
CA ASP A 214 -18.79 -5.23 -13.73
C ASP A 214 -17.83 -6.38 -14.12
N GLY A 215 -17.10 -6.20 -15.23
CA GLY A 215 -16.15 -7.19 -15.76
C GLY A 215 -16.79 -8.54 -16.13
N LYS A 216 -18.06 -8.55 -16.56
CA LYS A 216 -18.80 -9.81 -16.84
C LYS A 216 -18.07 -10.68 -17.85
N LEU A 217 -17.58 -10.10 -18.94
CA LEU A 217 -16.91 -10.86 -20.01
C LEU A 217 -15.53 -11.35 -19.58
N PHE A 218 -14.77 -10.59 -18.78
CA PHE A 218 -13.55 -11.11 -18.14
C PHE A 218 -13.83 -12.32 -17.24
N ARG A 219 -14.96 -12.32 -16.51
CA ARG A 219 -15.38 -13.47 -15.70
C ARG A 219 -15.79 -14.67 -16.56
N GLU A 220 -16.53 -14.47 -17.65
CA GLU A 220 -16.87 -15.54 -18.62
C GLU A 220 -15.59 -16.17 -19.21
N GLU A 221 -14.63 -15.34 -19.62
CA GLU A 221 -13.34 -15.77 -20.17
C GLU A 221 -12.50 -16.53 -19.13
N PHE A 222 -12.29 -15.96 -17.95
CA PHE A 222 -11.54 -16.60 -16.87
C PHE A 222 -12.15 -17.96 -16.45
N ASN A 223 -13.47 -18.04 -16.32
CA ASN A 223 -14.17 -19.27 -15.97
C ASN A 223 -14.14 -20.35 -17.06
N SER A 224 -13.77 -19.97 -18.30
CA SER A 224 -13.60 -20.91 -19.42
C SER A 224 -12.15 -21.39 -19.63
N LEU A 225 -11.19 -20.89 -18.83
CA LEU A 225 -9.83 -21.42 -18.83
C LEU A 225 -9.82 -22.89 -18.38
N PRO A 226 -8.99 -23.75 -18.99
CA PRO A 226 -8.92 -25.16 -18.65
C PRO A 226 -8.44 -25.40 -17.21
N CYS A 227 -8.95 -26.48 -16.62
CA CYS A 227 -8.61 -26.97 -15.28
C CYS A 227 -8.03 -28.38 -15.39
N TYR A 228 -6.70 -28.48 -15.56
CA TYR A 228 -5.96 -29.72 -15.81
C TYR A 228 -5.76 -30.62 -14.57
N TYR A 229 -6.77 -30.75 -13.70
CA TYR A 229 -6.70 -31.61 -12.52
C TYR A 229 -6.56 -33.10 -12.81
N HIS A 230 -6.89 -33.52 -14.04
CA HIS A 230 -6.92 -34.92 -14.46
C HIS A 230 -5.82 -35.29 -15.49
N HIS A 231 -4.82 -34.42 -15.72
CA HIS A 231 -3.80 -34.63 -16.76
C HIS A 231 -2.34 -34.59 -16.24
N GLY A 232 -2.10 -34.18 -15.01
CA GLY A 232 -0.80 -34.31 -14.35
C GLY A 232 -0.91 -35.13 -13.08
N SER A 233 0.08 -35.98 -12.81
CA SER A 233 0.20 -36.69 -11.54
C SER A 233 0.73 -35.78 -10.44
N PHE A 234 0.43 -36.16 -9.19
CA PHE A 234 0.84 -35.47 -7.97
C PHE A 234 1.42 -36.48 -6.96
N GLU A 235 2.02 -37.57 -7.43
CA GLU A 235 2.44 -38.70 -6.61
C GLU A 235 3.49 -38.26 -5.59
N GLU A 236 4.51 -37.52 -6.03
CA GLU A 236 5.59 -37.04 -5.17
C GLU A 236 5.09 -36.02 -4.15
N ALA A 237 4.17 -35.14 -4.56
CA ALA A 237 3.56 -34.14 -3.70
C ALA A 237 2.61 -34.74 -2.64
N ASN A 238 2.02 -35.90 -2.91
CA ASN A 238 1.10 -36.61 -2.00
C ASN A 238 1.76 -37.68 -1.13
N ARG A 239 3.05 -38.00 -1.35
CA ARG A 239 3.84 -38.86 -0.44
C ARG A 239 3.74 -38.32 0.98
N GLU A 240 3.52 -39.21 1.94
CA GLU A 240 3.26 -38.88 3.35
C GLU A 240 4.29 -37.89 3.94
N HIS A 241 5.58 -38.16 3.73
CA HIS A 241 6.71 -37.33 4.16
C HIS A 241 6.75 -35.92 3.50
N ASN A 242 6.14 -35.75 2.32
CA ASN A 242 6.13 -34.49 1.58
C ASN A 242 4.90 -33.62 1.86
N ARG A 243 3.84 -34.17 2.47
CA ARG A 243 2.62 -33.41 2.78
C ARG A 243 2.91 -32.20 3.65
N GLU A 244 3.74 -32.37 4.67
CA GLU A 244 4.17 -31.29 5.56
C GLU A 244 5.05 -30.24 4.89
N LYS A 245 5.67 -30.54 3.74
CA LYS A 245 6.39 -29.54 2.95
C LYS A 245 5.44 -28.60 2.18
N ASN A 246 4.16 -28.93 2.05
CA ASN A 246 3.17 -28.10 1.36
C ASN A 246 2.55 -27.06 2.29
N ARG A 247 2.44 -25.80 1.83
CA ARG A 247 1.72 -24.73 2.56
C ARG A 247 0.21 -24.86 2.41
N TYR A 248 -0.27 -25.45 1.30
CA TYR A 248 -1.69 -25.69 1.04
C TYR A 248 -1.89 -27.09 0.43
N PRO A 249 -2.77 -27.94 0.98
CA PRO A 249 -2.94 -29.32 0.50
C PRO A 249 -3.56 -29.39 -0.91
N ASN A 250 -4.25 -28.33 -1.34
CA ASN A 250 -4.89 -28.22 -2.65
C ASN A 250 -4.01 -27.55 -3.73
N ILE A 251 -2.79 -27.13 -3.41
CA ILE A 251 -1.86 -26.46 -4.35
C ILE A 251 -0.56 -27.24 -4.42
N LEU A 252 -0.51 -28.22 -5.33
CA LEU A 252 0.59 -29.16 -5.49
C LEU A 252 1.28 -28.95 -6.86
N PRO A 253 2.61 -29.12 -6.97
CA PRO A 253 3.29 -29.16 -8.26
C PRO A 253 2.93 -30.47 -8.99
N TYR A 254 2.81 -30.42 -10.33
CA TYR A 254 2.72 -31.65 -11.12
C TYR A 254 4.08 -32.35 -11.18
N ASP A 255 4.11 -33.69 -11.19
CA ASP A 255 5.37 -34.44 -11.14
C ASP A 255 6.25 -34.21 -12.39
N HIS A 256 5.66 -33.97 -13.57
CA HIS A 256 6.41 -33.77 -14.83
C HIS A 256 7.10 -32.40 -14.95
N SER A 257 6.70 -31.43 -14.12
CA SER A 257 7.20 -30.05 -14.16
C SER A 257 7.81 -29.58 -12.84
N ARG A 258 7.78 -30.42 -11.78
CA ARG A 258 8.32 -30.07 -10.47
C ARG A 258 9.82 -29.77 -10.53
N VAL A 259 10.28 -28.90 -9.66
CA VAL A 259 11.70 -28.77 -9.39
C VAL A 259 12.13 -29.96 -8.52
N VAL A 260 13.18 -30.66 -8.96
CA VAL A 260 13.78 -31.80 -8.25
C VAL A 260 15.08 -31.31 -7.61
N LEU A 261 15.23 -31.53 -6.31
CA LEU A 261 16.46 -31.22 -5.57
C LEU A 261 17.41 -32.41 -5.56
N SER A 262 18.70 -32.14 -5.39
CA SER A 262 19.71 -33.20 -5.22
C SER A 262 19.45 -34.01 -3.95
N HIS A 263 19.53 -35.33 -4.06
CA HIS A 263 19.32 -36.22 -2.91
C HIS A 263 20.38 -36.02 -1.82
N LEU A 264 19.95 -36.10 -0.56
CA LEU A 264 20.81 -36.10 0.63
C LEU A 264 20.83 -37.51 1.20
N ASP A 265 22.02 -38.11 1.29
CA ASP A 265 22.18 -39.48 1.77
C ASP A 265 21.58 -39.65 3.18
N GLY A 266 20.76 -40.70 3.34
CA GLY A 266 20.05 -41.00 4.59
C GLY A 266 18.72 -40.28 4.81
N TYR A 267 18.34 -39.29 3.98
CA TYR A 267 17.07 -38.56 4.10
C TYR A 267 16.08 -38.96 2.99
N LEU A 268 15.02 -39.66 3.37
CA LEU A 268 13.91 -39.99 2.46
C LEU A 268 13.18 -38.72 1.98
N CYS A 269 12.87 -38.66 0.69
CA CYS A 269 12.15 -37.55 0.03
C CYS A 269 12.83 -36.16 0.16
N SER A 270 14.17 -36.13 0.24
CA SER A 270 14.95 -34.89 0.20
C SER A 270 14.86 -34.14 -1.14
N ASP A 271 14.46 -34.80 -2.22
CA ASP A 271 14.38 -34.26 -3.58
C ASP A 271 13.16 -33.37 -3.83
N TYR A 272 12.19 -33.34 -2.90
CA TYR A 272 10.93 -32.65 -3.08
C TYR A 272 10.94 -31.21 -2.53
N ILE A 273 10.51 -30.28 -3.39
CA ILE A 273 10.07 -28.93 -3.03
C ILE A 273 8.79 -28.57 -3.81
N ASN A 274 7.89 -27.81 -3.19
CA ASN A 274 6.67 -27.33 -3.87
C ASN A 274 6.99 -26.13 -4.78
N ALA A 275 7.54 -26.45 -5.95
CA ALA A 275 7.85 -25.51 -7.02
C ALA A 275 7.75 -26.21 -8.39
N SER A 276 7.45 -25.45 -9.44
CA SER A 276 7.34 -25.96 -10.82
C SER A 276 8.04 -25.03 -11.81
N TYR A 277 8.71 -25.58 -12.82
CA TYR A 277 9.22 -24.79 -13.95
C TYR A 277 8.05 -24.28 -14.81
N ILE A 278 8.10 -23.01 -15.20
CA ILE A 278 7.12 -22.35 -16.07
C ILE A 278 7.85 -21.72 -17.27
N ASP A 279 7.27 -21.88 -18.45
CA ASP A 279 7.78 -21.29 -19.68
C ASP A 279 7.49 -19.78 -19.73
N GLY A 280 8.43 -19.03 -20.28
CA GLY A 280 8.18 -17.68 -20.79
C GLY A 280 7.60 -17.73 -22.20
N PHE A 281 7.51 -16.57 -22.86
CA PHE A 281 6.92 -16.49 -24.20
C PHE A 281 7.62 -17.35 -25.28
N LYS A 282 8.95 -17.29 -25.34
CA LYS A 282 9.80 -18.06 -26.30
C LYS A 282 10.99 -18.73 -25.62
N GLU A 283 10.94 -18.89 -24.30
CA GLU A 283 12.02 -19.39 -23.47
C GLU A 283 11.46 -20.46 -22.51
N LYS A 284 11.89 -21.71 -22.68
CA LYS A 284 11.43 -22.81 -21.82
C LYS A 284 12.04 -22.71 -20.43
N ASN A 285 11.26 -23.04 -19.41
CA ASN A 285 11.68 -23.00 -18.00
C ASN A 285 12.28 -21.64 -17.55
N LYS A 286 11.91 -20.52 -18.18
CA LYS A 286 12.35 -19.15 -17.83
C LYS A 286 12.13 -18.83 -16.35
N PHE A 287 11.06 -19.38 -15.78
CA PHE A 287 10.65 -19.14 -14.40
C PHE A 287 10.56 -20.44 -13.60
N ILE A 288 10.67 -20.31 -12.29
CA ILE A 288 10.22 -21.30 -11.32
C ILE A 288 9.10 -20.65 -10.50
N ALA A 289 7.88 -21.19 -10.58
CA ALA A 289 6.77 -20.80 -9.73
C ALA A 289 6.79 -21.63 -8.44
N ALA A 290 7.15 -21.01 -7.32
CA ALA A 290 7.33 -21.67 -6.02
C ALA A 290 6.32 -21.17 -4.97
N GLN A 291 5.98 -22.01 -3.98
CA GLN A 291 5.28 -21.54 -2.79
C GLN A 291 6.17 -20.60 -1.95
N GLY A 292 5.56 -19.76 -1.11
CA GLY A 292 6.25 -19.03 -0.06
C GLY A 292 6.76 -20.00 1.00
N PRO A 293 8.08 -20.06 1.28
CA PRO A 293 8.66 -21.04 2.21
C PRO A 293 7.94 -21.09 3.56
N LYS A 294 7.81 -22.30 4.10
CA LYS A 294 7.45 -22.56 5.51
C LYS A 294 8.74 -22.60 6.35
N PRO A 295 8.71 -22.48 7.69
CA PRO A 295 9.92 -22.61 8.52
C PRO A 295 10.73 -23.86 8.21
N GLU A 296 10.05 -24.98 7.94
CA GLU A 296 10.64 -26.30 7.70
C GLU A 296 11.24 -26.43 6.29
N THR A 297 10.85 -25.56 5.34
CA THR A 297 11.26 -25.61 3.92
C THR A 297 12.16 -24.47 3.48
N VAL A 298 12.65 -23.64 4.41
CA VAL A 298 13.62 -22.57 4.11
C VAL A 298 14.94 -23.14 3.57
N THR A 299 15.41 -24.26 4.14
CA THR A 299 16.64 -24.94 3.68
C THR A 299 16.48 -25.45 2.25
N ASP A 300 15.42 -26.20 1.97
CA ASP A 300 15.06 -26.70 0.64
C ASP A 300 14.98 -25.55 -0.39
N PHE A 301 14.41 -24.41 0.01
CA PHE A 301 14.30 -23.23 -0.87
C PHE A 301 15.67 -22.63 -1.22
N TRP A 302 16.58 -22.48 -0.26
CA TRP A 302 17.94 -22.00 -0.58
C TRP A 302 18.78 -23.03 -1.33
N GLN A 303 18.58 -24.32 -1.09
CA GLN A 303 19.16 -25.39 -1.89
C GLN A 303 18.68 -25.28 -3.34
N MET A 304 17.37 -25.10 -3.58
CA MET A 304 16.81 -24.84 -4.91
C MET A 304 17.49 -23.65 -5.60
N ILE A 305 17.57 -22.50 -4.94
CA ILE A 305 18.21 -21.28 -5.48
C ILE A 305 19.67 -21.54 -5.89
N TRP A 306 20.41 -22.30 -5.08
CA TRP A 306 21.79 -22.63 -5.37
C TRP A 306 21.95 -23.62 -6.54
N GLU A 307 21.19 -24.71 -6.54
CA GLU A 307 21.27 -25.77 -7.56
C GLU A 307 20.81 -25.26 -8.93
N GLN A 308 19.70 -24.52 -8.96
CA GLN A 308 19.15 -23.92 -10.18
C GLN A 308 19.91 -22.70 -10.68
N LYS A 309 21.00 -22.29 -10.00
CA LYS A 309 21.83 -21.11 -10.34
C LYS A 309 21.00 -19.83 -10.48
N THR A 310 19.92 -19.72 -9.71
CA THR A 310 19.04 -18.54 -9.72
C THR A 310 19.79 -17.32 -9.17
N ALA A 311 19.84 -16.25 -9.97
CA ALA A 311 20.39 -14.96 -9.55
C ALA A 311 19.31 -13.99 -9.04
N THR A 312 18.03 -14.22 -9.38
CA THR A 312 16.93 -13.29 -9.12
C THR A 312 15.74 -13.98 -8.48
N ILE A 313 15.29 -13.45 -7.35
CA ILE A 313 14.11 -13.92 -6.60
C ILE A 313 13.04 -12.83 -6.64
N VAL A 314 11.83 -13.18 -7.03
CA VAL A 314 10.67 -12.30 -7.11
C VAL A 314 9.66 -12.71 -6.05
N MET A 315 9.47 -11.87 -5.04
CA MET A 315 8.56 -12.10 -3.90
C MET A 315 7.35 -11.16 -4.02
N LEU A 316 6.14 -11.71 -4.15
CA LEU A 316 4.91 -10.98 -4.46
C LEU A 316 3.88 -11.00 -3.31
N THR A 317 4.34 -11.15 -2.06
CA THR A 317 3.47 -11.19 -0.87
C THR A 317 4.23 -10.63 0.32
N ASN A 318 3.54 -9.88 1.18
CA ASN A 318 4.09 -9.51 2.48
C ASN A 318 4.16 -10.75 3.37
N LEU A 319 5.07 -10.79 4.36
CA LEU A 319 5.22 -11.93 5.27
C LEU A 319 3.91 -12.27 6.00
N LYS A 320 3.16 -11.23 6.40
CA LYS A 320 1.85 -11.33 7.03
C LYS A 320 0.86 -10.40 6.36
N GLU A 321 -0.34 -10.90 6.12
CA GLU A 321 -1.48 -10.16 5.57
C GLU A 321 -2.67 -10.43 6.52
N ARG A 322 -3.28 -9.38 7.10
CA ARG A 322 -4.33 -9.49 8.13
C ARG A 322 -4.02 -10.35 9.37
N LYS A 323 -2.74 -10.41 9.77
CA LYS A 323 -2.17 -11.29 10.81
C LYS A 323 -1.94 -12.75 10.39
N GLU A 324 -2.49 -13.21 9.27
CA GLU A 324 -2.16 -14.53 8.72
C GLU A 324 -0.75 -14.52 8.13
N GLU A 325 0.03 -15.58 8.37
CA GLU A 325 1.32 -15.74 7.70
C GLU A 325 1.11 -16.22 6.26
N LYS A 326 1.64 -15.45 5.30
CA LYS A 326 1.63 -15.79 3.88
C LYS A 326 2.97 -16.35 3.41
N CYS A 327 4.06 -15.95 4.05
CA CYS A 327 5.40 -16.45 3.77
C CYS A 327 6.26 -16.34 5.03
N TYR A 328 7.06 -17.35 5.33
CA TYR A 328 8.07 -17.26 6.39
C TYR A 328 9.27 -16.44 5.92
N GLN A 329 9.94 -15.75 6.84
CA GLN A 329 11.13 -14.95 6.50
C GLN A 329 12.34 -15.85 6.26
N TYR A 330 12.65 -16.09 4.98
CA TYR A 330 13.77 -16.92 4.56
C TYR A 330 15.11 -16.16 4.44
N TRP A 331 15.25 -14.93 4.95
CA TRP A 331 16.47 -14.13 4.84
C TRP A 331 16.92 -13.52 6.19
N PRO A 332 18.23 -13.30 6.40
CA PRO A 332 18.73 -12.61 7.58
C PRO A 332 18.40 -11.11 7.51
N GLU A 333 17.99 -10.53 8.65
CA GLU A 333 17.81 -9.06 8.74
C GLU A 333 19.14 -8.30 8.74
N LYS A 334 20.20 -8.91 9.28
CA LYS A 334 21.55 -8.34 9.43
C LYS A 334 22.60 -9.45 9.36
N GLY A 335 23.76 -9.16 8.79
CA GLY A 335 24.88 -10.08 8.73
C GLY A 335 24.61 -11.29 7.83
N CYS A 336 24.95 -12.49 8.30
CA CYS A 336 24.78 -13.73 7.55
C CYS A 336 24.16 -14.86 8.37
N TRP A 337 23.47 -15.77 7.70
CA TRP A 337 22.86 -16.97 8.26
C TRP A 337 23.21 -18.21 7.42
N MET A 338 23.12 -19.40 8.04
CA MET A 338 23.28 -20.69 7.38
C MET A 338 21.92 -21.38 7.25
N TYR A 339 21.51 -21.69 6.03
CA TYR A 339 20.30 -22.46 5.72
C TYR A 339 20.74 -23.81 5.13
N GLY A 340 20.87 -24.82 6.00
CA GLY A 340 21.62 -26.04 5.68
C GLY A 340 23.04 -25.72 5.23
N ASN A 341 23.43 -26.23 4.07
CA ASN A 341 24.76 -25.98 3.47
C ASN A 341 24.90 -24.62 2.77
N VAL A 342 23.84 -23.79 2.73
CA VAL A 342 23.85 -22.50 2.02
C VAL A 342 24.04 -21.35 3.00
N ARG A 343 25.20 -20.69 2.93
CA ARG A 343 25.46 -19.40 3.59
C ARG A 343 24.81 -18.28 2.81
N VAL A 344 24.04 -17.43 3.48
CA VAL A 344 23.39 -16.24 2.91
C VAL A 344 23.78 -15.03 3.75
N ALA A 345 24.42 -14.04 3.14
CA ALA A 345 24.77 -12.76 3.77
C ALA A 345 24.01 -11.60 3.11
N LEU A 346 23.42 -10.70 3.89
CA LEU A 346 22.79 -9.49 3.38
C LEU A 346 23.87 -8.42 3.12
N GLU A 347 23.98 -7.98 1.87
CA GLU A 347 24.95 -6.97 1.43
C GLU A 347 24.32 -5.56 1.38
N ASP A 348 23.10 -5.45 0.83
CA ASP A 348 22.45 -4.17 0.54
C ASP A 348 20.92 -4.30 0.62
N ILE A 349 20.25 -3.22 1.02
CA ILE A 349 18.78 -3.11 1.09
C ILE A 349 18.31 -1.72 0.66
N THR A 350 17.49 -1.67 -0.39
CA THR A 350 16.83 -0.45 -0.88
C THR A 350 15.33 -0.59 -0.71
N VAL A 351 14.72 0.27 0.11
CA VAL A 351 13.26 0.31 0.33
C VAL A 351 12.65 1.48 -0.45
N LEU A 352 11.66 1.16 -1.30
CA LEU A 352 10.86 2.09 -2.09
C LEU A 352 9.36 1.90 -1.74
N VAL A 353 8.49 2.79 -2.22
CA VAL A 353 7.05 2.76 -1.91
C VAL A 353 6.34 1.46 -2.33
N ASP A 354 6.67 0.91 -3.51
CA ASP A 354 5.98 -0.27 -4.07
C ASP A 354 6.74 -1.58 -3.87
N TYR A 355 8.06 -1.53 -3.66
CA TYR A 355 8.89 -2.70 -3.51
C TYR A 355 10.19 -2.44 -2.73
N THR A 356 10.76 -3.52 -2.19
CA THR A 356 12.08 -3.55 -1.56
C THR A 356 13.03 -4.42 -2.39
N VAL A 357 14.25 -3.94 -2.64
CA VAL A 357 15.33 -4.73 -3.25
C VAL A 357 16.33 -5.11 -2.17
N ARG A 358 16.70 -6.39 -2.09
CA ARG A 358 17.74 -6.91 -1.20
C ARG A 358 18.80 -7.65 -2.02
N LYS A 359 20.08 -7.38 -1.76
CA LYS A 359 21.18 -8.11 -2.40
C LYS A 359 21.83 -9.04 -1.38
N PHE A 360 22.06 -10.28 -1.78
CA PHE A 360 22.62 -11.32 -0.94
C PHE A 360 23.90 -11.90 -1.56
N CYS A 361 24.95 -12.04 -0.76
CA CYS A 361 26.10 -12.88 -1.08
C CYS A 361 25.80 -14.31 -0.60
N VAL A 362 25.63 -15.23 -1.54
CA VAL A 362 25.22 -16.62 -1.31
C VAL A 362 26.38 -17.57 -1.61
N GLN A 363 26.67 -18.51 -0.72
CA GLN A 363 27.80 -19.43 -0.85
C GLN A 363 27.45 -20.82 -0.31
N TYR A 364 27.62 -21.86 -1.12
CA TYR A 364 27.47 -23.25 -0.68
C TYR A 364 28.73 -23.79 -0.01
N GLN A 365 28.58 -24.37 1.17
CA GLN A 365 29.60 -25.08 1.93
C GLN A 365 29.45 -26.59 1.68
N GLY A 366 30.29 -27.16 0.80
CA GLY A 366 30.32 -28.60 0.57
C GLY A 366 31.36 -29.30 1.44
N SER A 367 31.35 -30.64 1.41
CA SER A 367 32.41 -31.50 1.95
C SER A 367 33.81 -31.08 1.48
N ASP A 368 33.90 -30.71 0.20
CA ASP A 368 35.15 -30.38 -0.49
C ASP A 368 35.54 -28.91 -0.30
N GLY A 369 34.85 -28.19 0.59
CA GLY A 369 35.07 -26.79 0.91
C GLY A 369 34.00 -25.83 0.37
N PRO A 370 34.16 -24.52 0.65
CA PRO A 370 33.23 -23.49 0.21
C PRO A 370 33.38 -23.21 -1.29
N ARG A 371 32.28 -23.24 -2.04
CA ARG A 371 32.26 -22.88 -3.47
C ARG A 371 32.39 -21.36 -3.65
N ALA A 372 32.65 -20.91 -4.88
CA ALA A 372 32.71 -19.48 -5.18
C ALA A 372 31.37 -18.78 -4.84
N PRO A 373 31.38 -17.63 -4.14
CA PRO A 373 30.16 -16.92 -3.79
C PRO A 373 29.43 -16.39 -5.04
N ARG A 374 28.11 -16.24 -4.95
CA ARG A 374 27.23 -15.71 -5.99
C ARG A 374 26.40 -14.56 -5.43
N LEU A 375 26.17 -13.53 -6.23
CA LEU A 375 25.22 -12.48 -5.91
C LEU A 375 23.81 -12.93 -6.28
N VAL A 376 22.88 -12.86 -5.32
CA VAL A 376 21.44 -13.13 -5.53
C VAL A 376 20.66 -11.89 -5.14
N THR A 377 19.80 -11.39 -6.03
CA THR A 377 18.96 -10.22 -5.79
C THR A 377 17.52 -10.65 -5.55
N GLN A 378 16.96 -10.32 -4.40
CA GLN A 378 15.53 -10.46 -4.12
C GLN A 378 14.83 -9.13 -4.36
N LEU A 379 13.77 -9.14 -5.15
CA LEU A 379 12.85 -8.02 -5.35
C LEU A 379 11.51 -8.41 -4.72
N HIS A 380 11.09 -7.65 -3.71
CA HIS A 380 9.92 -7.90 -2.89
C HIS A 380 8.87 -6.82 -3.13
N PHE A 381 7.80 -7.15 -3.85
CA PHE A 381 6.70 -6.24 -4.15
C PHE A 381 5.75 -6.14 -2.96
N THR A 382 5.80 -5.00 -2.27
CA THR A 382 5.08 -4.74 -1.00
C THR A 382 3.71 -4.10 -1.19
N SER A 383 3.46 -3.48 -2.35
CA SER A 383 2.22 -2.75 -2.66
C SER A 383 1.02 -3.59 -3.12
N TRP A 384 1.13 -4.92 -3.17
CA TRP A 384 -0.05 -5.75 -3.50
C TRP A 384 -1.00 -5.82 -2.29
N PRO A 385 -2.27 -5.40 -2.41
CA PRO A 385 -3.21 -5.44 -1.30
C PRO A 385 -3.64 -6.85 -0.90
N ASP A 386 -4.01 -7.02 0.37
CA ASP A 386 -4.55 -8.28 0.93
C ASP A 386 -5.77 -8.79 0.13
N PHE A 387 -6.57 -7.87 -0.42
CA PHE A 387 -7.74 -8.17 -1.26
C PHE A 387 -7.61 -7.53 -2.64
N GLY A 388 -7.94 -8.28 -3.68
CA GLY A 388 -7.93 -7.82 -5.06
C GLY A 388 -6.52 -7.66 -5.64
N VAL A 389 -6.30 -6.53 -6.29
CA VAL A 389 -5.12 -6.22 -7.11
C VAL A 389 -4.67 -4.77 -6.85
N PRO A 390 -3.41 -4.40 -7.17
CA PRO A 390 -2.97 -3.01 -7.10
C PRO A 390 -3.91 -2.10 -7.87
N PHE A 391 -4.23 -0.92 -7.31
CA PHE A 391 -5.14 0.05 -7.94
C PHE A 391 -4.62 0.57 -9.29
N THR A 392 -3.29 0.60 -9.45
CA THR A 392 -2.60 0.96 -10.69
C THR A 392 -1.58 -0.11 -11.06
N PRO A 393 -1.45 -0.48 -12.35
CA PRO A 393 -0.42 -1.42 -12.80
C PRO A 393 0.99 -0.82 -12.87
N ILE A 394 1.15 0.51 -12.78
CA ILE A 394 2.46 1.20 -12.94
C ILE A 394 3.53 0.61 -12.02
N GLY A 395 3.21 0.40 -10.74
CA GLY A 395 4.15 -0.19 -9.77
C GLY A 395 4.61 -1.60 -10.18
N MET A 396 3.71 -2.41 -10.73
CA MET A 396 4.03 -3.75 -11.25
C MET A 396 4.90 -3.68 -12.51
N LEU A 397 4.61 -2.77 -13.44
CA LEU A 397 5.41 -2.57 -14.66
C LEU A 397 6.83 -2.09 -14.34
N LYS A 398 6.98 -1.13 -13.41
CA LYS A 398 8.30 -0.66 -12.94
C LYS A 398 9.07 -1.75 -12.22
N PHE A 399 8.39 -2.52 -11.37
CA PHE A 399 8.97 -3.68 -10.68
C PHE A 399 9.46 -4.74 -11.68
N LEU A 400 8.66 -5.06 -12.70
CA LEU A 400 8.98 -6.00 -13.78
C LEU A 400 10.18 -5.51 -14.62
N LYS A 401 10.20 -4.23 -15.02
CA LYS A 401 11.37 -3.60 -15.67
C LYS A 401 12.63 -3.77 -14.80
N LYS A 402 12.53 -3.51 -13.49
CA LYS A 402 13.65 -3.69 -12.56
C LYS A 402 14.10 -5.14 -12.45
N VAL A 403 13.18 -6.11 -12.40
CA VAL A 403 13.51 -7.55 -12.42
C VAL A 403 14.30 -7.91 -13.68
N LYS A 404 13.84 -7.50 -14.88
CA LYS A 404 14.55 -7.77 -16.14
C LYS A 404 15.92 -7.12 -16.18
N ALA A 405 16.05 -5.89 -15.67
CA ALA A 405 17.31 -5.15 -15.67
C ALA A 405 18.38 -5.71 -14.71
N VAL A 406 18.00 -6.33 -13.59
CA VAL A 406 18.96 -6.90 -12.62
C VAL A 406 19.25 -8.39 -12.83
N ASN A 407 18.46 -9.10 -13.64
CA ASN A 407 18.69 -10.51 -13.92
C ASN A 407 19.79 -10.69 -14.98
N PRO A 408 20.96 -11.27 -14.65
CA PRO A 408 22.04 -11.42 -15.61
C PRO A 408 21.73 -12.52 -16.64
N SER A 409 22.20 -12.35 -17.87
CA SER A 409 21.92 -13.25 -19.01
C SER A 409 22.46 -14.67 -18.86
N TYR A 410 23.35 -14.93 -17.90
CA TYR A 410 23.89 -16.25 -17.57
C TYR A 410 23.19 -16.92 -16.37
N ALA A 411 22.18 -16.28 -15.77
CA ALA A 411 21.41 -16.84 -14.66
C ALA A 411 20.65 -18.10 -15.09
N GLY A 412 20.37 -18.98 -14.13
CA GLY A 412 19.28 -19.94 -14.28
C GLY A 412 17.91 -19.28 -14.05
N PRO A 413 16.83 -20.10 -13.96
CA PRO A 413 15.46 -19.62 -13.91
C PRO A 413 15.20 -18.58 -12.80
N ILE A 414 14.37 -17.58 -13.11
CA ILE A 414 13.92 -16.59 -12.13
C ILE A 414 12.90 -17.27 -11.20
N VAL A 415 13.18 -17.31 -9.89
CA VAL A 415 12.25 -17.87 -8.91
C VAL A 415 11.21 -16.83 -8.54
N VAL A 416 9.94 -17.09 -8.85
CA VAL A 416 8.80 -16.22 -8.58
C VAL A 416 7.90 -16.91 -7.55
N HIS A 417 7.61 -16.23 -6.44
CA HIS A 417 6.75 -16.78 -5.40
C HIS A 417 5.80 -15.74 -4.79
N CYS A 418 4.72 -16.23 -4.20
CA CYS A 418 3.84 -15.48 -3.30
C CYS A 418 3.59 -16.33 -2.04
N SER A 419 2.34 -16.57 -1.66
CA SER A 419 1.99 -17.57 -0.63
C SER A 419 1.89 -18.98 -1.23
N ALA A 420 0.91 -19.22 -2.11
CA ALA A 420 0.70 -20.52 -2.75
C ALA A 420 1.56 -20.74 -4.02
N GLY A 421 2.21 -19.69 -4.53
CA GLY A 421 3.01 -19.77 -5.75
C GLY A 421 2.20 -19.91 -7.04
N VAL A 422 0.96 -19.40 -7.06
CA VAL A 422 0.06 -19.58 -8.23
C VAL A 422 -0.72 -18.33 -8.66
N GLY A 423 -1.35 -17.59 -7.73
CA GLY A 423 -2.14 -16.39 -8.06
C GLY A 423 -1.29 -15.22 -8.56
N ARG A 424 -0.80 -14.38 -7.63
CA ARG A 424 0.09 -13.24 -7.94
C ARG A 424 1.33 -13.65 -8.75
N THR A 425 1.88 -14.84 -8.48
CA THR A 425 3.00 -15.47 -9.21
C THR A 425 2.66 -15.64 -10.70
N GLY A 426 1.50 -16.22 -11.01
CA GLY A 426 1.03 -16.38 -12.38
C GLY A 426 0.81 -15.02 -13.06
N THR A 427 0.17 -14.06 -12.38
CA THR A 427 -0.02 -12.70 -12.91
C THR A 427 1.29 -12.05 -13.35
N PHE A 428 2.35 -12.12 -12.54
CA PHE A 428 3.66 -11.58 -12.89
C PHE A 428 4.26 -12.24 -14.15
N ILE A 429 4.26 -13.57 -14.21
CA ILE A 429 4.83 -14.36 -15.32
C ILE A 429 4.10 -14.06 -16.64
N VAL A 430 2.77 -13.91 -16.60
CA VAL A 430 1.98 -13.57 -17.80
C VAL A 430 2.22 -12.14 -18.25
N ILE A 431 2.29 -11.15 -17.36
CA ILE A 431 2.57 -9.77 -17.78
C ILE A 431 3.94 -9.69 -18.47
N ASP A 432 4.98 -10.34 -17.93
CA ASP A 432 6.31 -10.38 -18.58
C ASP A 432 6.27 -11.02 -19.97
N SER A 433 5.67 -12.21 -20.06
CA SER A 433 5.61 -12.98 -21.31
C SER A 433 4.72 -12.30 -22.36
N MET A 434 3.66 -11.62 -21.95
CA MET A 434 2.78 -10.89 -22.85
C MET A 434 3.42 -9.57 -23.32
N ILE A 435 4.21 -8.88 -22.49
CA ILE A 435 5.03 -7.74 -22.96
C ILE A 435 6.05 -8.19 -24.01
N ASP A 436 6.73 -9.34 -23.81
CA ASP A 436 7.61 -9.92 -24.82
C ASP A 436 6.84 -10.24 -26.12
N MET A 437 5.60 -10.73 -26.02
CA MET A 437 4.71 -11.00 -27.17
C MET A 437 4.25 -9.72 -27.89
N MET A 438 3.93 -8.64 -27.16
CA MET A 438 3.58 -7.33 -27.73
C MET A 438 4.70 -6.84 -28.65
N HIS A 439 5.94 -6.83 -28.14
CA HIS A 439 7.11 -6.39 -28.91
C HIS A 439 7.38 -7.25 -30.14
N MET A 440 7.37 -8.58 -29.98
CA MET A 440 7.79 -9.50 -31.04
C MET A 440 6.72 -9.78 -32.11
N GLU A 441 5.42 -9.72 -31.76
CA GLU A 441 4.34 -10.18 -32.64
C GLU A 441 3.20 -9.16 -32.83
N GLN A 442 3.26 -7.99 -32.18
CA GLN A 442 2.24 -6.93 -32.30
C GLN A 442 0.82 -7.44 -31.99
N ARG A 443 0.71 -8.31 -30.98
CA ARG A 443 -0.54 -8.89 -30.45
C ARG A 443 -0.33 -9.43 -29.03
N VAL A 444 -1.42 -9.81 -28.34
CA VAL A 444 -1.37 -10.52 -27.04
C VAL A 444 -2.30 -11.74 -27.02
N ASP A 445 -1.87 -12.83 -26.40
CA ASP A 445 -2.63 -14.08 -26.23
C ASP A 445 -2.70 -14.48 -24.76
N VAL A 446 -3.36 -13.66 -23.93
CA VAL A 446 -3.46 -13.90 -22.48
C VAL A 446 -4.18 -15.23 -22.20
N PHE A 447 -5.32 -15.49 -22.87
CA PHE A 447 -6.09 -16.72 -22.67
C PHE A 447 -5.29 -17.97 -23.06
N GLY A 448 -4.69 -17.99 -24.25
CA GLY A 448 -3.93 -19.13 -24.72
C GLY A 448 -2.63 -19.33 -23.93
N PHE A 449 -1.93 -18.25 -23.55
CA PHE A 449 -0.73 -18.35 -22.72
C PHE A 449 -1.04 -18.86 -21.30
N VAL A 450 -2.08 -18.34 -20.64
CA VAL A 450 -2.55 -18.83 -19.33
C VAL A 450 -2.99 -20.29 -19.42
N SER A 451 -3.65 -20.69 -20.50
CA SER A 451 -4.02 -22.09 -20.73
C SER A 451 -2.78 -22.99 -20.80
N ARG A 452 -1.74 -22.62 -21.56
CA ARG A 452 -0.50 -23.39 -21.68
C ARG A 452 0.24 -23.52 -20.34
N ILE A 453 0.48 -22.42 -19.61
CA ILE A 453 1.23 -22.49 -18.35
C ILE A 453 0.46 -23.25 -17.24
N ARG A 454 -0.87 -23.34 -17.33
CA ARG A 454 -1.68 -24.18 -16.41
C ARG A 454 -1.45 -25.68 -16.59
N GLU A 455 -0.83 -26.13 -17.68
CA GLU A 455 -0.35 -27.51 -17.86
C GLU A 455 0.98 -27.74 -17.11
N GLN A 456 1.71 -26.67 -16.77
CA GLN A 456 2.97 -26.72 -16.02
C GLN A 456 2.76 -26.54 -14.51
N ARG A 457 1.75 -25.78 -14.06
CA ARG A 457 1.37 -25.71 -12.64
C ARG A 457 -0.11 -25.41 -12.48
N CYS A 458 -0.77 -26.13 -11.57
CA CYS A 458 -2.21 -25.97 -11.36
C CYS A 458 -2.57 -24.56 -10.87
N GLN A 459 -3.79 -24.11 -11.17
CA GLN A 459 -4.36 -22.83 -10.71
C GLN A 459 -3.52 -21.55 -10.94
N LEU A 460 -2.58 -21.51 -11.89
CA LEU A 460 -1.93 -20.24 -12.24
C LEU A 460 -2.99 -19.18 -12.61
N ILE A 461 -2.89 -18.01 -11.98
CA ILE A 461 -3.91 -16.96 -11.93
C ILE A 461 -5.18 -17.49 -11.26
N GLN A 462 -5.38 -17.12 -9.99
CA GLN A 462 -6.42 -17.71 -9.13
C GLN A 462 -7.75 -16.96 -9.14
N THR A 463 -7.78 -15.69 -9.57
CA THR A 463 -9.01 -14.88 -9.59
C THR A 463 -9.21 -14.15 -10.91
N ASP A 464 -10.47 -13.87 -11.21
CA ASP A 464 -10.93 -12.97 -12.27
C ASP A 464 -10.30 -11.58 -12.16
N MET A 465 -10.18 -11.03 -10.95
CA MET A 465 -9.51 -9.75 -10.68
C MET A 465 -8.02 -9.78 -11.03
N GLN A 466 -7.32 -10.89 -10.77
CA GLN A 466 -5.93 -11.08 -11.20
C GLN A 466 -5.84 -11.20 -12.73
N TYR A 467 -6.84 -11.80 -13.37
CA TYR A 467 -6.91 -11.96 -14.82
C TYR A 467 -7.16 -10.61 -15.54
N SER A 468 -8.12 -9.80 -15.07
CA SER A 468 -8.39 -8.48 -15.62
C SER A 468 -7.22 -7.49 -15.38
N PHE A 469 -6.51 -7.61 -14.26
CA PHE A 469 -5.32 -6.80 -13.98
C PHE A 469 -4.16 -7.06 -14.96
N ILE A 470 -4.03 -8.27 -15.51
CA ILE A 470 -3.06 -8.55 -16.59
C ILE A 470 -3.36 -7.66 -17.79
N TYR A 471 -4.62 -7.65 -18.25
CA TYR A 471 -5.04 -6.81 -19.36
C TYR A 471 -4.91 -5.31 -19.05
N GLN A 472 -5.20 -4.89 -17.81
CA GLN A 472 -4.98 -3.50 -17.37
C GLN A 472 -3.50 -3.11 -17.46
N ALA A 473 -2.58 -3.99 -17.07
CA ALA A 473 -1.14 -3.76 -17.17
C ALA A 473 -0.61 -3.75 -18.62
N LEU A 474 -1.15 -4.61 -19.49
CA LEU A 474 -0.79 -4.62 -20.90
C LEU A 474 -1.33 -3.39 -21.64
N LEU A 475 -2.55 -2.94 -21.32
CA LEU A 475 -3.11 -1.71 -21.86
C LEU A 475 -2.32 -0.46 -21.39
N GLU A 476 -1.97 -0.39 -20.11
CA GLU A 476 -1.10 0.65 -19.57
C GLU A 476 0.24 0.70 -20.33
N TYR A 477 0.88 -0.47 -20.52
CA TYR A 477 2.14 -0.56 -21.24
C TYR A 477 2.00 -0.17 -22.72
N TYR A 478 0.88 -0.53 -23.38
CA TYR A 478 0.58 -0.15 -24.75
C TYR A 478 0.38 1.36 -24.94
N LEU A 479 -0.44 2.00 -24.09
CA LEU A 479 -0.81 3.41 -24.24
C LEU A 479 0.31 4.39 -23.91
N TYR A 480 1.17 4.02 -22.94
CA TYR A 480 2.15 4.94 -22.35
C TYR A 480 3.61 4.50 -22.52
N GLY A 481 3.88 3.22 -22.76
CA GLY A 481 5.23 2.68 -22.97
C GLY A 481 6.16 2.87 -21.76
N ASP A 482 7.46 2.78 -22.04
CA ASP A 482 8.51 3.10 -21.08
C ASP A 482 8.87 4.59 -21.17
N THR A 483 8.51 5.34 -20.13
CA THR A 483 8.67 6.81 -20.02
C THR A 483 9.74 7.20 -18.99
N GLU A 484 10.48 6.21 -18.49
CA GLU A 484 11.57 6.39 -17.54
C GLU A 484 12.90 6.61 -18.27
N LEU A 485 13.64 7.61 -17.82
CA LEU A 485 14.89 8.08 -18.42
C LEU A 485 16.04 7.94 -17.43
N ASP A 486 17.21 7.61 -17.96
CA ASP A 486 18.48 7.84 -17.29
C ASP A 486 18.79 9.36 -17.26
N VAL A 487 19.42 9.83 -16.19
CA VAL A 487 19.89 11.23 -16.06
C VAL A 487 20.71 11.68 -17.28
N CYS A 488 21.58 10.83 -17.81
CA CYS A 488 22.41 11.12 -18.98
C CYS A 488 21.60 11.26 -20.28
N SER A 489 20.37 10.74 -20.30
CA SER A 489 19.46 10.78 -21.46
C SER A 489 18.49 11.96 -21.42
N LEU A 490 18.47 12.75 -20.34
CA LEU A 490 17.51 13.84 -20.14
C LEU A 490 17.66 14.93 -21.21
N GLU A 491 18.86 15.47 -21.41
CA GLU A 491 19.10 16.57 -22.35
C GLU A 491 18.62 16.20 -23.76
N GLY A 492 19.01 15.02 -24.26
CA GLY A 492 18.56 14.50 -25.55
C GLY A 492 17.05 14.22 -25.62
N HIS A 493 16.39 13.94 -24.49
CA HIS A 493 14.92 13.83 -24.41
C HIS A 493 14.24 15.19 -24.48
N LEU A 494 14.72 16.20 -23.75
CA LEU A 494 14.21 17.57 -23.83
C LEU A 494 14.38 18.15 -25.23
N GLN A 495 15.54 17.93 -25.84
CA GLN A 495 15.76 18.27 -27.25
C GLN A 495 14.71 17.61 -28.16
N ARG A 496 14.29 16.36 -27.93
CA ARG A 496 13.19 15.74 -28.71
C ARG A 496 11.80 16.30 -28.39
N LEU A 497 11.54 16.69 -27.14
CA LEU A 497 10.26 17.29 -26.73
C LEU A 497 10.07 18.72 -27.25
N HIS A 498 11.17 19.46 -27.45
CA HIS A 498 11.15 20.86 -27.90
C HIS A 498 11.54 21.06 -29.38
N ASN A 499 12.28 20.14 -30.01
CA ASN A 499 12.74 20.32 -31.40
C ASN A 499 11.59 20.32 -32.40
N THR A 500 11.53 21.40 -33.17
CA THR A 500 10.43 21.77 -34.05
C THR A 500 10.92 21.67 -35.51
N ARG A 501 10.88 20.48 -36.13
CA ARG A 501 11.29 20.31 -37.54
C ARG A 501 10.13 20.37 -38.53
N ALA A 502 8.89 20.28 -38.07
CA ALA A 502 7.70 20.61 -38.85
C ALA A 502 6.98 21.88 -38.32
N PRO A 503 6.18 22.60 -39.14
CA PRO A 503 5.44 23.79 -38.69
C PRO A 503 4.27 23.53 -37.71
N HIS A 504 4.04 22.27 -37.31
CA HIS A 504 2.99 21.86 -36.36
C HIS A 504 3.54 21.29 -35.05
N ASP A 505 4.85 21.43 -34.81
CA ASP A 505 5.65 20.45 -34.08
C ASP A 505 5.95 20.86 -32.62
N ARG A 506 4.98 21.49 -31.94
CA ARG A 506 4.92 21.49 -30.45
C ARG A 506 4.46 20.14 -29.87
N LEU A 507 4.35 19.14 -30.74
CA LEU A 507 3.63 17.90 -30.50
C LEU A 507 4.22 17.06 -29.38
N GLY A 508 5.55 16.95 -29.21
CA GLY A 508 6.14 16.02 -28.23
C GLY A 508 5.64 16.24 -26.79
N LEU A 509 5.91 17.41 -26.23
CA LEU A 509 5.48 17.75 -24.86
C LEU A 509 3.96 17.87 -24.73
N GLU A 510 3.30 18.49 -25.72
CA GLU A 510 1.84 18.65 -25.72
C GLU A 510 1.13 17.28 -25.86
N GLU A 511 1.71 16.30 -26.54
CA GLU A 511 1.19 14.94 -26.68
C GLU A 511 1.36 14.12 -25.39
N GLU A 512 2.54 14.16 -24.75
CA GLU A 512 2.71 13.59 -23.41
C GLU A 512 1.66 14.20 -22.45
N PHE A 513 1.52 15.52 -22.44
CA PHE A 513 0.55 16.17 -21.56
C PHE A 513 -0.90 15.86 -21.94
N ARG A 514 -1.21 15.70 -23.24
CA ARG A 514 -2.53 15.26 -23.75
C ARG A 514 -2.87 13.85 -23.27
N LYS A 515 -1.91 12.92 -23.28
CA LYS A 515 -2.07 11.57 -22.70
C LYS A 515 -2.39 11.66 -21.20
N LEU A 516 -1.77 12.58 -20.46
CA LEU A 516 -2.10 12.85 -19.06
C LEU A 516 -3.49 13.49 -18.87
N THR A 517 -3.97 14.34 -19.78
CA THR A 517 -5.34 14.91 -19.70
C THR A 517 -6.44 13.91 -20.03
N ASN A 518 -6.12 12.85 -20.78
CA ASN A 518 -7.04 11.75 -21.08
C ASN A 518 -7.22 10.77 -19.90
N VAL A 519 -6.43 10.90 -18.83
CA VAL A 519 -6.60 10.08 -17.61
C VAL A 519 -7.96 10.35 -16.99
N ARG A 520 -8.81 9.32 -16.93
CA ARG A 520 -10.19 9.41 -16.50
C ARG A 520 -10.31 9.85 -15.02
N ILE A 521 -10.97 10.97 -14.79
CA ILE A 521 -11.38 11.40 -13.45
C ILE A 521 -12.51 10.51 -12.94
N MET A 522 -12.26 9.80 -11.82
CA MET A 522 -13.23 8.88 -11.19
C MET A 522 -14.30 9.63 -10.39
N LYS A 523 -15.25 10.28 -11.09
CA LYS A 523 -16.35 11.05 -10.49
C LYS A 523 -17.18 10.23 -9.49
N GLU A 524 -17.30 8.92 -9.72
CA GLU A 524 -17.98 7.98 -8.82
C GLU A 524 -17.35 7.88 -7.42
N ASN A 525 -16.07 8.26 -7.28
CA ASN A 525 -15.28 8.27 -6.06
C ASN A 525 -15.10 9.70 -5.50
N MET A 526 -15.96 10.66 -5.86
CA MET A 526 -15.88 12.06 -5.39
C MET A 526 -17.15 12.45 -4.62
N ARG A 527 -17.74 11.53 -3.86
CA ARG A 527 -19.09 11.68 -3.27
C ARG A 527 -19.08 12.60 -2.06
N THR A 528 -18.14 12.42 -1.14
CA THR A 528 -18.13 13.15 0.15
C THR A 528 -17.95 14.65 -0.06
N GLY A 529 -17.07 15.05 -0.99
CA GLY A 529 -16.85 16.45 -1.34
C GLY A 529 -18.02 17.11 -2.09
N ASN A 530 -18.85 16.32 -2.77
CA ASN A 530 -20.06 16.77 -3.47
C ASN A 530 -21.33 16.80 -2.58
N LEU A 531 -21.26 16.40 -1.32
CA LEU A 531 -22.40 16.55 -0.40
C LEU A 531 -22.76 18.04 -0.24
N PRO A 532 -24.05 18.43 -0.24
CA PRO A 532 -24.45 19.85 -0.15
C PRO A 532 -23.86 20.62 1.03
N ALA A 533 -23.71 19.96 2.19
CA ALA A 533 -23.07 20.53 3.37
C ALA A 533 -21.57 20.87 3.16
N ASN A 534 -20.89 20.12 2.29
CA ASN A 534 -19.46 20.19 2.01
C ASN A 534 -19.11 21.04 0.78
N MET A 535 -20.05 21.25 -0.16
CA MET A 535 -19.78 22.04 -1.38
C MET A 535 -19.19 23.42 -1.07
N LYS A 536 -19.70 24.10 -0.04
CA LYS A 536 -19.19 25.42 0.43
C LYS A 536 -17.77 25.39 1.00
N LYS A 537 -17.24 24.21 1.36
CA LYS A 537 -15.86 24.03 1.85
C LYS A 537 -14.86 23.90 0.68
N ASN A 538 -15.32 23.83 -0.57
CA ASN A 538 -14.48 23.64 -1.74
C ASN A 538 -14.25 24.97 -2.49
N ARG A 539 -12.99 25.35 -2.72
CA ARG A 539 -12.65 26.54 -3.54
C ARG A 539 -12.93 26.32 -5.03
N VAL A 540 -12.83 25.08 -5.52
CA VAL A 540 -13.14 24.70 -6.91
C VAL A 540 -13.86 23.35 -6.91
N LEU A 541 -15.09 23.29 -7.44
CA LEU A 541 -15.94 22.08 -7.41
C LEU A 541 -15.38 20.89 -8.22
N GLN A 542 -14.57 21.16 -9.26
CA GLN A 542 -13.90 20.11 -10.04
C GLN A 542 -12.64 19.55 -9.36
N ILE A 543 -12.13 20.20 -8.31
CA ILE A 543 -10.89 19.85 -7.61
C ILE A 543 -11.22 19.57 -6.15
N ILE A 544 -11.75 18.36 -5.92
CA ILE A 544 -12.10 17.80 -4.60
C ILE A 544 -11.41 16.42 -4.46
N PRO A 545 -11.14 15.93 -3.24
CA PRO A 545 -10.42 14.67 -3.05
C PRO A 545 -11.26 13.47 -3.51
N TYR A 546 -10.58 12.37 -3.84
CA TYR A 546 -11.25 11.08 -3.97
C TYR A 546 -11.56 10.51 -2.59
N ASP A 547 -12.69 9.80 -2.47
CA ASP A 547 -13.20 9.27 -1.20
C ASP A 547 -12.26 8.22 -0.56
N PHE A 548 -11.40 7.57 -1.35
CA PHE A 548 -10.48 6.51 -0.88
C PHE A 548 -9.21 7.02 -0.22
N ASN A 549 -8.77 8.25 -0.52
CA ASN A 549 -7.57 8.88 0.04
C ASN A 549 -7.82 10.31 0.56
N ARG A 550 -9.08 10.72 0.73
CA ARG A 550 -9.39 11.99 1.39
C ARG A 550 -8.82 12.00 2.81
N VAL A 551 -8.36 13.16 3.26
CA VAL A 551 -8.05 13.33 4.67
C VAL A 551 -9.36 13.37 5.45
N ILE A 552 -9.47 12.49 6.44
CA ILE A 552 -10.64 12.39 7.33
C ILE A 552 -10.30 13.12 8.63
N LEU A 553 -11.21 13.98 9.08
CA LEU A 553 -11.12 14.66 10.38
C LEU A 553 -12.03 13.99 11.41
N SER A 554 -11.71 14.12 12.68
CA SER A 554 -12.58 13.65 13.77
C SER A 554 -13.96 14.34 13.74
N VAL A 555 -15.05 13.60 13.94
CA VAL A 555 -16.40 14.19 13.93
C VAL A 555 -16.60 15.04 15.20
N LYS A 556 -16.94 16.32 15.04
CA LYS A 556 -17.29 17.20 16.16
C LYS A 556 -18.59 16.71 16.83
N ARG A 557 -18.60 16.62 18.16
CA ARG A 557 -19.75 16.12 18.93
C ARG A 557 -21.01 16.94 18.61
N GLY A 558 -22.08 16.26 18.20
CA GLY A 558 -23.36 16.88 17.86
C GLY A 558 -23.39 17.62 16.50
N GLN A 559 -22.37 17.48 15.64
CA GLN A 559 -22.34 18.13 14.33
C GLN A 559 -21.99 17.14 13.21
N GLU A 560 -22.97 16.83 12.36
CA GLU A 560 -22.77 16.01 11.16
C GLU A 560 -21.94 16.74 10.09
N PHE A 561 -21.32 15.99 9.17
CA PHE A 561 -20.51 16.51 8.05
C PHE A 561 -19.28 17.36 8.48
N THR A 562 -18.80 17.16 9.70
CA THR A 562 -17.59 17.81 10.25
C THR A 562 -16.31 17.02 10.05
N ASP A 563 -16.36 15.85 9.39
CA ASP A 563 -15.21 15.00 9.06
C ASP A 563 -14.50 15.39 7.74
N TYR A 564 -15.08 16.33 6.98
CA TYR A 564 -14.61 16.69 5.65
C TYR A 564 -13.78 17.98 5.61
N ILE A 565 -12.63 17.88 4.93
CA ILE A 565 -11.79 18.96 4.41
C ILE A 565 -11.38 18.61 2.96
N ASN A 566 -11.18 19.61 2.10
CA ASN A 566 -10.70 19.39 0.72
C ASN A 566 -9.18 19.15 0.69
N ALA A 567 -8.78 17.96 1.13
CA ALA A 567 -7.41 17.50 1.14
C ALA A 567 -7.32 16.01 0.78
N SER A 568 -6.25 15.63 0.08
CA SER A 568 -5.92 14.25 -0.32
C SER A 568 -4.58 13.83 0.26
N PHE A 569 -4.48 12.62 0.80
CA PHE A 569 -3.19 11.97 0.99
C PHE A 569 -2.57 11.61 -0.36
N ILE A 570 -1.27 11.85 -0.48
CA ILE A 570 -0.49 11.59 -1.69
C ILE A 570 0.80 10.86 -1.31
N ASP A 571 1.09 9.79 -2.05
CA ASP A 571 2.28 8.97 -1.86
C ASP A 571 3.57 9.72 -2.23
N GLY A 572 4.60 9.53 -1.40
CA GLY A 572 5.98 9.92 -1.67
C GLY A 572 6.77 8.80 -2.35
N TYR A 573 8.01 9.09 -2.74
CA TYR A 573 8.90 8.12 -3.39
C TYR A 573 9.23 6.89 -2.50
N ARG A 574 9.39 7.07 -1.18
CA ARG A 574 9.70 5.99 -0.23
C ARG A 574 8.57 5.61 0.74
N GLN A 575 7.57 6.46 0.90
CA GLN A 575 6.59 6.36 1.98
C GLN A 575 5.19 6.71 1.47
N LYS A 576 4.19 5.92 1.86
CA LYS A 576 2.78 6.22 1.57
C LYS A 576 2.27 7.35 2.44
N ASP A 577 1.25 8.07 1.95
CA ASP A 577 0.62 9.19 2.67
C ASP A 577 1.63 10.30 3.10
N TYR A 578 2.74 10.44 2.36
CA TYR A 578 3.86 11.33 2.75
C TYR A 578 3.57 12.81 2.54
N PHE A 579 2.64 13.15 1.64
CA PHE A 579 2.13 14.51 1.48
C PHE A 579 0.61 14.56 1.71
N ILE A 580 0.13 15.73 2.12
CA ILE A 580 -1.27 16.11 2.09
C ILE A 580 -1.43 17.25 1.07
N ALA A 581 -2.01 16.96 -0.09
CA ALA A 581 -2.34 17.96 -1.09
C ALA A 581 -3.71 18.58 -0.77
N THR A 582 -3.73 19.86 -0.39
CA THR A 582 -4.94 20.59 0.02
C THR A 582 -5.11 21.89 -0.73
N GLN A 583 -6.35 22.38 -0.81
CA GLN A 583 -6.62 23.77 -1.24
C GLN A 583 -6.07 24.77 -0.20
N GLY A 584 -5.82 26.01 -0.63
CA GLY A 584 -5.56 27.13 0.27
C GLY A 584 -6.81 27.46 1.09
N PRO A 585 -6.72 27.55 2.43
CA PRO A 585 -7.86 27.75 3.30
C PRO A 585 -8.81 28.86 2.85
N LEU A 586 -10.10 28.63 3.07
CA LEU A 586 -11.16 29.65 3.05
C LEU A 586 -11.32 30.19 4.47
N SER A 587 -11.85 31.40 4.63
CA SER A 587 -12.09 32.03 5.94
C SER A 587 -12.85 31.11 6.91
N HIS A 588 -13.88 30.40 6.42
CA HIS A 588 -14.68 29.43 7.19
C HIS A 588 -14.13 28.00 7.23
N THR A 589 -12.91 27.74 6.73
CA THR A 589 -12.24 26.43 6.82
C THR A 589 -10.86 26.49 7.49
N VAL A 590 -10.46 27.63 8.07
CA VAL A 590 -9.17 27.77 8.78
C VAL A 590 -9.10 26.85 10.00
N GLU A 591 -10.19 26.72 10.75
CA GLU A 591 -10.26 25.80 11.89
C GLU A 591 -10.13 24.33 11.45
N ASP A 592 -10.82 23.94 10.36
CA ASP A 592 -10.71 22.61 9.76
C ASP A 592 -9.27 22.32 9.30
N PHE A 593 -8.56 23.32 8.77
CA PHE A 593 -7.16 23.20 8.37
C PHE A 593 -6.22 22.99 9.57
N TRP A 594 -6.33 23.79 10.64
CA TRP A 594 -5.48 23.60 11.82
C TRP A 594 -5.79 22.30 12.58
N ARG A 595 -7.05 21.88 12.59
CA ARG A 595 -7.46 20.55 13.05
C ARG A 595 -6.79 19.43 12.25
N MET A 596 -6.72 19.55 10.92
CA MET A 596 -5.99 18.62 10.07
C MET A 596 -4.49 18.56 10.43
N VAL A 597 -3.84 19.73 10.59
CA VAL A 597 -2.42 19.84 10.98
C VAL A 597 -2.16 19.15 12.33
N TRP A 598 -3.08 19.30 13.28
CA TRP A 598 -3.01 18.69 14.61
C TRP A 598 -3.24 17.18 14.60
N GLU A 599 -4.38 16.72 14.11
CA GLU A 599 -4.79 15.31 14.13
C GLU A 599 -3.78 14.40 13.41
N TRP A 600 -3.21 14.88 12.29
CA TRP A 600 -2.22 14.15 11.50
C TRP A 600 -0.77 14.47 11.86
N ARG A 601 -0.55 15.28 12.90
CA ARG A 601 0.78 15.66 13.45
C ARG A 601 1.73 16.18 12.37
N CYS A 602 1.23 17.07 11.52
CA CYS A 602 1.99 17.66 10.43
C CYS A 602 2.90 18.78 10.97
N HIS A 603 4.21 18.64 10.74
CA HIS A 603 5.22 19.59 11.22
C HIS A 603 5.73 20.55 10.12
N SER A 604 5.30 20.32 8.87
CA SER A 604 5.74 21.03 7.68
C SER A 604 4.52 21.45 6.85
N VAL A 605 4.40 22.75 6.57
CA VAL A 605 3.36 23.32 5.70
C VAL A 605 4.03 24.11 4.59
N VAL A 606 3.66 23.86 3.34
CA VAL A 606 4.20 24.51 2.14
C VAL A 606 3.10 25.27 1.42
N MET A 607 3.25 26.59 1.34
CA MET A 607 2.35 27.53 0.67
C MET A 607 2.97 28.00 -0.64
N LEU A 608 2.30 27.73 -1.76
CA LEU A 608 2.79 27.99 -3.13
C LEU A 608 1.94 29.05 -3.86
N THR A 609 1.42 30.03 -3.14
CA THR A 609 0.54 31.08 -3.67
C THR A 609 0.60 32.29 -2.75
N GLU A 610 0.42 33.48 -3.29
CA GLU A 610 0.17 34.64 -2.45
C GLU A 610 -1.26 34.65 -1.91
N LEU A 611 -1.55 35.49 -0.92
CA LEU A 611 -2.92 35.65 -0.40
C LEU A 611 -3.89 36.15 -1.48
N LYS A 612 -3.40 37.07 -2.32
CA LYS A 612 -4.09 37.58 -3.52
C LYS A 612 -3.14 37.53 -4.71
N GLU A 613 -3.67 37.22 -5.88
CA GLU A 613 -2.98 37.32 -7.17
C GLU A 613 -3.98 37.90 -8.19
N ARG A 614 -3.60 38.97 -8.90
CA ARG A 614 -4.46 39.76 -9.80
C ARG A 614 -5.79 40.18 -9.14
N GLU A 615 -5.71 40.78 -7.96
CA GLU A 615 -6.85 41.16 -7.10
C GLU A 615 -7.81 40.04 -6.65
N GLN A 616 -7.56 38.77 -7.03
CA GLN A 616 -8.37 37.64 -6.61
C GLN A 616 -7.77 36.98 -5.37
N GLU A 617 -8.58 36.76 -4.33
CA GLU A 617 -8.17 35.96 -3.17
C GLU A 617 -7.85 34.52 -3.59
N LYS A 618 -6.58 34.11 -3.41
CA LYS A 618 -6.11 32.76 -3.68
C LYS A 618 -6.03 31.90 -2.42
N CYS A 619 -5.77 32.53 -1.27
CA CYS A 619 -5.72 31.89 0.05
C CYS A 619 -6.12 32.89 1.14
N PHE A 620 -6.92 32.47 2.12
CA PHE A 620 -7.14 33.25 3.33
C PHE A 620 -5.90 33.18 4.24
N GLN A 621 -5.57 34.24 4.96
CA GLN A 621 -4.43 34.23 5.89
C GLN A 621 -4.77 33.42 7.14
N TYR A 622 -4.17 32.25 7.28
CA TYR A 622 -4.45 31.29 8.35
C TYR A 622 -3.39 31.29 9.47
N TRP A 623 -2.45 32.23 9.48
CA TRP A 623 -1.39 32.38 10.47
C TRP A 623 -1.36 33.83 11.02
N PRO A 624 -0.88 34.07 12.24
CA PRO A 624 -0.77 35.42 12.78
C PRO A 624 0.36 36.20 12.08
N SER A 625 0.15 37.48 11.80
CA SER A 625 1.24 38.35 11.32
C SER A 625 2.27 38.61 12.42
N GLU A 626 1.81 38.78 13.67
CA GLU A 626 2.61 38.95 14.88
C GLU A 626 1.91 38.26 16.06
N GLY A 627 2.69 37.75 17.02
CA GLY A 627 2.16 37.16 18.25
C GLY A 627 1.29 35.91 18.03
N THR A 628 0.10 35.90 18.65
CA THR A 628 -0.80 34.74 18.69
C THR A 628 -2.17 35.03 18.08
N VAL A 629 -2.73 34.06 17.36
CA VAL A 629 -4.13 34.07 16.89
C VAL A 629 -4.85 32.79 17.28
N THR A 630 -6.16 32.86 17.53
CA THR A 630 -7.02 31.72 17.81
C THR A 630 -7.92 31.42 16.62
N PHE A 631 -8.02 30.15 16.24
CA PHE A 631 -9.01 29.60 15.32
C PHE A 631 -9.75 28.44 16.02
N GLY A 632 -10.90 28.75 16.63
CA GLY A 632 -11.66 27.79 17.43
C GLY A 632 -10.86 27.26 18.63
N ASP A 633 -10.70 25.93 18.69
CA ASP A 633 -9.93 25.22 19.72
C ASP A 633 -8.41 25.31 19.54
N TYR A 634 -7.93 25.87 18.43
CA TYR A 634 -6.51 25.94 18.07
C TYR A 634 -5.96 27.35 18.26
N THR A 635 -4.79 27.46 18.88
CA THR A 635 -4.03 28.71 18.99
C THR A 635 -2.71 28.55 18.24
N VAL A 636 -2.41 29.50 17.38
CA VAL A 636 -1.18 29.55 16.58
C VAL A 636 -0.36 30.74 17.05
N GLU A 637 0.88 30.50 17.42
CA GLU A 637 1.87 31.50 17.83
C GLU A 637 2.98 31.58 16.78
N LEU A 638 3.34 32.78 16.32
CA LEU A 638 4.53 33.00 15.50
C LEU A 638 5.73 33.25 16.42
N THR A 639 6.70 32.33 16.38
CA THR A 639 7.91 32.38 17.23
C THR A 639 9.16 32.85 16.51
N GLY A 640 9.18 32.77 15.18
CA GLY A 640 10.23 33.35 14.35
C GLY A 640 9.80 33.43 12.90
N ASP A 641 10.30 34.44 12.19
CA ASP A 641 10.24 34.52 10.74
C ASP A 641 11.67 34.61 10.17
N SER A 642 11.88 34.06 8.98
CA SER A 642 13.19 33.95 8.34
C SER A 642 13.02 34.03 6.83
N HIS A 643 13.41 35.17 6.25
CA HIS A 643 13.38 35.33 4.79
C HIS A 643 14.58 34.64 4.14
N CYS A 644 14.30 33.71 3.23
CA CYS A 644 15.24 33.22 2.24
C CYS A 644 14.97 33.93 0.90
N GLU A 645 15.87 33.78 -0.07
CA GLU A 645 15.84 34.52 -1.34
C GLU A 645 14.52 34.37 -2.13
N THR A 646 13.94 33.16 -2.16
CA THR A 646 12.73 32.84 -2.93
C THR A 646 11.54 32.38 -2.08
N PHE A 647 11.70 32.28 -0.76
CA PHE A 647 10.66 31.85 0.16
C PHE A 647 10.86 32.37 1.58
N THR A 648 9.77 32.53 2.32
CA THR A 648 9.77 32.93 3.74
C THR A 648 9.48 31.71 4.62
N ARG A 649 10.28 31.50 5.68
CA ARG A 649 10.14 30.38 6.63
C ARG A 649 9.70 30.89 8.00
N ARG A 650 8.46 30.57 8.38
CA ARG A 650 7.88 30.86 9.70
C ARG A 650 7.95 29.66 10.61
N ASP A 651 8.49 29.86 11.80
CA ASP A 651 8.51 28.89 12.89
C ASP A 651 7.36 29.21 13.84
N MET A 652 6.38 28.30 13.94
CA MET A 652 5.15 28.50 14.73
C MET A 652 4.96 27.41 15.78
N ILE A 653 4.22 27.74 16.83
CA ILE A 653 3.71 26.78 17.81
C ILE A 653 2.20 26.68 17.65
N LEU A 654 1.71 25.47 17.38
CA LEU A 654 0.29 25.13 17.36
C LEU A 654 -0.09 24.51 18.70
N THR A 655 -1.03 25.12 19.42
CA THR A 655 -1.52 24.65 20.73
C THR A 655 -3.00 24.28 20.64
N TYR A 656 -3.35 23.07 21.08
CA TYR A 656 -4.74 22.61 21.16
C TYR A 656 -5.30 22.85 22.57
N LYS A 657 -6.25 23.79 22.70
CA LYS A 657 -6.73 24.30 23.99
C LYS A 657 -7.28 23.23 24.95
N PRO A 658 -8.07 22.23 24.52
CA PRO A 658 -8.65 21.23 25.42
C PRO A 658 -7.60 20.34 26.10
N GLU A 659 -6.49 20.02 25.41
CA GLU A 659 -5.42 19.16 25.96
C GLU A 659 -4.22 19.94 26.50
N LYS A 660 -4.11 21.25 26.20
CA LYS A 660 -2.95 22.11 26.50
C LYS A 660 -1.61 21.56 25.97
N GLN A 661 -1.66 20.66 25.00
CA GLN A 661 -0.48 20.21 24.28
C GLN A 661 -0.15 21.18 23.15
N SER A 662 1.13 21.28 22.82
CA SER A 662 1.63 22.09 21.71
C SER A 662 2.54 21.25 20.80
N GLN A 663 2.60 21.62 19.52
CA GLN A 663 3.53 21.07 18.54
C GLN A 663 4.15 22.18 17.70
N HIS A 664 5.42 22.03 17.32
CA HIS A 664 6.09 22.95 16.42
C HIS A 664 5.68 22.69 14.97
N VAL A 665 5.28 23.75 14.25
CA VAL A 665 4.89 23.71 12.85
C VAL A 665 5.72 24.73 12.09
N ARG A 666 6.44 24.28 11.05
CA ARG A 666 7.23 25.14 10.18
C ARG A 666 6.49 25.40 8.87
N HIS A 667 6.28 26.66 8.54
CA HIS A 667 5.56 27.10 7.34
C HIS A 667 6.51 27.74 6.34
N PHE A 668 6.55 27.19 5.14
CA PHE A 668 7.39 27.63 4.02
C PHE A 668 6.49 28.30 2.97
N HIS A 669 6.60 29.62 2.82
CA HIS A 669 5.85 30.42 1.86
C HIS A 669 6.71 30.74 0.64
N PHE A 670 6.46 30.07 -0.49
CA PHE A 670 7.20 30.28 -1.74
C PHE A 670 6.70 31.52 -2.49
N HIS A 671 7.59 32.48 -2.69
CA HIS A 671 7.32 33.75 -3.40
C HIS A 671 7.80 33.72 -4.86
N GLY A 672 8.65 32.76 -5.24
CA GLY A 672 9.23 32.65 -6.58
C GLY A 672 8.27 32.22 -7.70
N TRP A 673 6.95 32.10 -7.45
CA TRP A 673 5.99 31.73 -8.49
C TRP A 673 5.25 32.96 -9.03
N PRO A 674 5.36 33.30 -10.32
CA PRO A 674 4.70 34.47 -10.89
C PRO A 674 3.17 34.35 -10.97
N GLU A 675 2.47 35.48 -11.00
CA GLU A 675 1.02 35.53 -11.24
C GLU A 675 0.60 34.99 -12.60
N ILE A 676 1.52 34.94 -13.58
CA ILE A 676 1.30 34.43 -14.94
C ILE A 676 2.39 33.40 -15.26
N GLY A 677 1.98 32.19 -15.64
CA GLY A 677 2.90 31.13 -16.07
C GLY A 677 3.64 30.43 -14.92
N ILE A 678 4.95 30.27 -15.11
CA ILE A 678 5.87 29.45 -14.32
C ILE A 678 7.15 30.23 -13.99
N PRO A 679 7.91 29.86 -12.95
CA PRO A 679 9.20 30.48 -12.66
C PRO A 679 10.16 30.40 -13.86
N ALA A 680 11.01 31.43 -14.02
CA ALA A 680 12.03 31.46 -15.06
C ALA A 680 13.17 30.45 -14.80
N GLU A 681 13.46 30.17 -13.54
CA GLU A 681 14.52 29.27 -13.08
C GLU A 681 13.97 28.28 -12.05
N GLY A 682 14.49 27.04 -12.04
CA GLY A 682 14.13 26.01 -11.07
C GLY A 682 14.82 26.15 -9.72
N ARG A 683 15.87 26.99 -9.62
CA ARG A 683 16.72 27.12 -8.43
C ARG A 683 15.93 27.33 -7.13
N GLY A 684 15.02 28.30 -7.10
CA GLY A 684 14.20 28.57 -5.92
C GLY A 684 13.32 27.39 -5.50
N MET A 685 12.83 26.61 -6.46
CA MET A 685 12.03 25.39 -6.21
C MET A 685 12.90 24.27 -5.62
N ILE A 686 14.14 24.11 -6.09
CA ILE A 686 15.13 23.18 -5.52
C ILE A 686 15.45 23.55 -4.06
N ASP A 687 15.69 24.83 -3.79
CA ASP A 687 16.09 25.29 -2.45
C ASP A 687 14.97 25.15 -1.40
N ILE A 688 13.70 25.43 -1.76
CA ILE A 688 12.56 25.17 -0.86
C ILE A 688 12.31 23.66 -0.64
N ILE A 689 12.40 22.83 -1.69
CA ILE A 689 12.30 21.37 -1.55
C ILE A 689 13.40 20.85 -0.61
N ALA A 690 14.64 21.33 -0.76
CA ALA A 690 15.75 20.97 0.12
C ALA A 690 15.52 21.45 1.57
N ALA A 691 14.94 22.64 1.78
CA ALA A 691 14.60 23.14 3.11
C ALA A 691 13.51 22.31 3.81
N VAL A 692 12.49 21.89 3.06
CA VAL A 692 11.43 20.99 3.55
C VAL A 692 11.99 19.60 3.84
N GLN A 693 12.82 19.03 2.96
CA GLN A 693 13.49 17.74 3.20
C GLN A 693 14.35 17.75 4.47
N ARG A 694 15.09 18.85 4.74
CA ARG A 694 15.85 19.01 6.00
C ARG A 694 14.95 19.07 7.24
N GLN A 695 13.80 19.76 7.17
CA GLN A 695 12.83 19.78 8.27
C GLN A 695 12.28 18.38 8.56
N GLN A 696 11.92 17.62 7.54
CA GLN A 696 11.32 16.29 7.68
C GLN A 696 12.23 15.29 8.38
N GLN A 697 13.53 15.33 8.06
CA GLN A 697 14.57 14.54 8.74
C GLN A 697 14.66 14.85 10.24
N GLN A 698 14.35 16.09 10.65
CA GLN A 698 14.35 16.53 12.05
C GLN A 698 13.02 16.23 12.76
N SER A 699 11.89 16.26 12.04
CA SER A 699 10.54 16.08 12.60
C SER A 699 9.95 14.67 12.43
N GLY A 700 10.77 13.68 12.06
CA GLY A 700 10.38 12.26 12.01
C GLY A 700 9.41 11.89 10.88
N ASN A 701 9.57 12.49 9.69
CA ASN A 701 8.89 12.10 8.44
C ASN A 701 7.35 11.97 8.53
N ARG A 702 6.70 12.90 9.25
CA ARG A 702 5.24 13.08 9.28
C ARG A 702 4.72 13.68 7.96
N PRO A 703 3.43 13.57 7.61
CA PRO A 703 2.92 14.09 6.34
C PRO A 703 3.19 15.59 6.14
N ILE A 704 3.68 15.96 4.95
CA ILE A 704 3.94 17.34 4.55
C ILE A 704 2.66 17.92 3.96
N ILE A 705 2.11 18.99 4.54
CA ILE A 705 0.98 19.69 3.94
C ILE A 705 1.50 20.59 2.82
N VAL A 706 0.95 20.46 1.61
CA VAL A 706 1.30 21.27 0.44
C VAL A 706 0.03 21.87 -0.15
N HIS A 707 -0.01 23.19 -0.29
CA HIS A 707 -1.16 23.89 -0.84
C HIS A 707 -0.77 25.04 -1.78
N CYS A 708 -1.67 25.34 -2.70
CA CYS A 708 -1.69 26.58 -3.46
C CYS A 708 -3.08 27.20 -3.28
N SER A 709 -3.75 27.66 -4.34
CA SER A 709 -5.16 28.06 -4.27
C SER A 709 -6.10 26.85 -4.30
N ALA A 710 -6.18 26.09 -5.40
CA ALA A 710 -7.04 24.90 -5.51
C ALA A 710 -6.38 23.59 -5.02
N GLY A 711 -5.07 23.61 -4.76
CA GLY A 711 -4.33 22.42 -4.30
C GLY A 711 -4.07 21.37 -5.38
N ALA A 712 -3.87 21.78 -6.64
CA ALA A 712 -3.71 20.86 -7.78
C ALA A 712 -2.53 21.23 -8.69
N GLY A 713 -2.54 22.41 -9.33
CA GLY A 713 -1.48 22.83 -10.26
C GLY A 713 -0.09 22.94 -9.59
N ARG A 714 0.19 24.09 -8.96
CA ARG A 714 1.46 24.34 -8.25
C ARG A 714 1.77 23.27 -7.16
N THR A 715 0.75 22.84 -6.42
CA THR A 715 0.85 21.73 -5.44
C THR A 715 1.34 20.44 -6.09
N GLY A 716 0.75 20.04 -7.22
CA GLY A 716 1.16 18.88 -7.98
C GLY A 716 2.57 19.01 -8.54
N THR A 717 2.98 20.21 -8.98
CA THR A 717 4.35 20.48 -9.44
C THR A 717 5.37 20.29 -8.31
N PHE A 718 5.12 20.88 -7.13
CA PHE A 718 6.01 20.70 -5.97
C PHE A 718 6.11 19.23 -5.54
N VAL A 719 4.98 18.51 -5.46
CA VAL A 719 4.97 17.10 -5.05
C VAL A 719 5.63 16.21 -6.11
N ALA A 720 5.39 16.46 -7.40
CA ALA A 720 6.07 15.77 -8.49
C ALA A 720 7.59 15.97 -8.40
N LEU A 721 8.04 17.21 -8.27
CA LEU A 721 9.46 17.55 -8.17
C LEU A 721 10.10 16.96 -6.91
N SER A 722 9.43 17.00 -5.76
CA SER A 722 9.97 16.38 -4.54
C SER A 722 10.19 14.87 -4.73
N ASN A 723 9.25 14.17 -5.36
CA ASN A 723 9.37 12.74 -5.69
C ASN A 723 10.44 12.46 -6.76
N ILE A 724 10.48 13.23 -7.85
CA ILE A 724 11.45 13.03 -8.95
C ILE A 724 12.87 13.33 -8.47
N LEU A 725 13.09 14.45 -7.76
CA LEU A 725 14.41 14.81 -7.24
C LEU A 725 14.92 13.84 -6.17
N GLU A 726 14.04 13.26 -5.35
CA GLU A 726 14.45 12.18 -4.43
C GLU A 726 14.83 10.91 -5.20
N ARG A 727 14.07 10.55 -6.24
CA ARG A 727 14.37 9.41 -7.11
C ARG A 727 15.69 9.58 -7.85
N VAL A 728 15.93 10.73 -8.47
CA VAL A 728 17.17 11.06 -9.18
C VAL A 728 18.37 10.91 -8.24
N LYS A 729 18.31 11.47 -7.02
CA LYS A 729 19.37 11.30 -5.99
C LYS A 729 19.62 9.84 -5.61
N ALA A 730 18.58 9.00 -5.62
CA ALA A 730 18.64 7.62 -5.13
C ALA A 730 18.99 6.57 -6.21
N GLU A 731 18.52 6.75 -7.44
CA GLU A 731 18.59 5.75 -8.52
C GLU A 731 19.38 6.22 -9.75
N GLY A 732 19.64 7.52 -9.94
CA GLY A 732 20.13 8.05 -11.22
C GLY A 732 19.07 8.06 -12.34
N LEU A 733 17.80 7.82 -11.99
CA LEU A 733 16.67 7.70 -12.92
C LEU A 733 15.59 8.73 -12.63
N LEU A 734 14.90 9.20 -13.68
CA LEU A 734 13.72 10.05 -13.59
C LEU A 734 12.56 9.50 -14.44
N ASP A 735 11.34 9.90 -14.12
CA ASP A 735 10.13 9.54 -14.87
C ASP A 735 9.03 10.57 -14.57
N VAL A 736 9.03 11.67 -15.32
CA VAL A 736 8.11 12.80 -15.07
C VAL A 736 6.67 12.39 -15.41
N PHE A 737 6.49 11.67 -16.52
CA PHE A 737 5.18 11.24 -17.01
C PHE A 737 4.43 10.37 -15.98
N GLN A 738 5.03 9.26 -15.52
CA GLN A 738 4.35 8.36 -14.58
C GLN A 738 4.23 8.97 -13.20
N THR A 739 5.16 9.85 -12.77
CA THR A 739 4.97 10.59 -11.53
C THR A 739 3.72 11.47 -11.61
N VAL A 740 3.56 12.29 -12.65
CA VAL A 740 2.37 13.15 -12.80
C VAL A 740 1.10 12.33 -12.99
N LYS A 741 1.15 11.22 -13.74
CA LYS A 741 0.03 10.29 -13.89
C LYS A 741 -0.41 9.69 -12.55
N SER A 742 0.54 9.22 -11.74
CA SER A 742 0.26 8.70 -10.39
C SER A 742 -0.38 9.76 -9.48
N LEU A 743 0.11 11.00 -9.54
CA LEU A 743 -0.50 12.11 -8.78
C LEU A 743 -1.94 12.40 -9.25
N ARG A 744 -2.22 12.37 -10.55
CA ARG A 744 -3.59 12.56 -11.09
C ARG A 744 -4.56 11.44 -10.71
N MET A 745 -4.07 10.21 -10.53
CA MET A 745 -4.86 9.10 -10.00
C MET A 745 -5.21 9.26 -8.51
N GLN A 746 -4.45 10.04 -7.76
CA GLN A 746 -4.65 10.29 -6.32
C GLN A 746 -5.40 11.61 -6.05
N ARG A 747 -5.26 12.64 -6.90
CA ARG A 747 -6.03 13.88 -6.81
C ARG A 747 -6.26 14.48 -8.22
N PRO A 748 -7.49 14.89 -8.57
CA PRO A 748 -7.78 15.50 -9.88
C PRO A 748 -6.88 16.70 -10.20
N HIS A 749 -6.50 16.83 -11.48
CA HIS A 749 -5.80 17.98 -12.05
C HIS A 749 -4.41 18.31 -11.46
N MET A 750 -3.75 17.37 -10.77
CA MET A 750 -2.35 17.53 -10.34
C MET A 750 -1.44 17.82 -11.55
N VAL A 751 -0.60 18.88 -11.44
CA VAL A 751 0.11 19.53 -12.55
C VAL A 751 -0.87 19.94 -13.66
N GLN A 752 -1.42 21.14 -13.57
CA GLN A 752 -2.67 21.50 -14.26
C GLN A 752 -2.48 21.95 -15.71
N THR A 753 -1.31 22.46 -16.08
CA THR A 753 -1.03 23.02 -17.41
C THR A 753 0.25 22.46 -18.02
N VAL A 754 0.41 22.58 -19.34
CA VAL A 754 1.60 22.07 -20.06
C VAL A 754 2.88 22.79 -19.63
N GLU A 755 2.80 24.08 -19.31
CA GLU A 755 3.93 24.84 -18.78
C GLU A 755 4.36 24.33 -17.40
N GLN A 756 3.42 23.89 -16.55
CA GLN A 756 3.75 23.27 -15.27
C GLN A 756 4.41 21.90 -15.45
N TYR A 757 4.13 21.19 -16.55
CA TYR A 757 4.75 19.92 -16.92
C TYR A 757 6.16 20.14 -17.50
N ASP A 758 6.33 21.13 -18.39
CA ASP A 758 7.64 21.63 -18.86
C ASP A 758 8.55 22.05 -17.70
N PHE A 759 7.99 22.80 -16.74
CA PHE A 759 8.71 23.25 -15.56
C PHE A 759 9.21 22.08 -14.70
N CYS A 760 8.47 20.95 -14.65
CA CYS A 760 8.94 19.76 -13.95
C CYS A 760 10.22 19.22 -14.59
N TYR A 761 10.28 19.14 -15.92
CA TYR A 761 11.48 18.72 -16.64
C TYR A 761 12.65 19.71 -16.45
N ARG A 762 12.40 21.02 -16.61
CA ARG A 762 13.42 22.06 -16.44
C ARG A 762 14.07 22.07 -15.06
N VAL A 763 13.27 22.00 -13.97
CA VAL A 763 13.84 21.96 -12.62
C VAL A 763 14.69 20.70 -12.37
N VAL A 764 14.39 19.59 -13.04
CA VAL A 764 15.21 18.38 -12.96
C VAL A 764 16.53 18.55 -13.71
N GLN A 765 16.52 19.20 -14.89
CA GLN A 765 17.73 19.58 -15.62
C GLN A 765 18.60 20.53 -14.78
N ASP A 766 18.03 21.65 -14.29
CA ASP A 766 18.72 22.61 -13.40
C ASP A 766 19.36 21.89 -12.19
N PHE A 767 18.65 20.92 -11.60
CA PHE A 767 19.16 20.13 -10.48
C PHE A 767 20.34 19.24 -10.87
N ILE A 768 20.28 18.56 -12.02
CA ILE A 768 21.39 17.74 -12.53
C ILE A 768 22.60 18.62 -12.82
N ASP A 769 22.42 19.78 -13.44
CA ASP A 769 23.51 20.70 -13.79
C ASP A 769 24.21 21.25 -12.53
N ILE A 770 23.43 21.70 -11.53
CA ILE A 770 23.92 22.19 -10.23
C ILE A 770 24.68 21.10 -9.45
N PHE A 771 24.28 19.83 -9.58
CA PHE A 771 24.84 18.70 -8.84
C PHE A 771 25.57 17.69 -9.75
N SER A 772 26.13 18.14 -10.88
CA SER A 772 26.75 17.30 -11.93
C SER A 772 27.93 16.44 -11.45
N ASP A 773 28.55 16.78 -10.32
CA ASP A 773 29.60 15.97 -9.69
C ASP A 773 29.09 14.79 -8.84
N TYR A 774 27.78 14.63 -8.67
CA TYR A 774 27.18 13.59 -7.83
C TYR A 774 27.43 12.19 -8.43
N ALA A 775 27.93 11.27 -7.60
CA ALA A 775 28.45 9.97 -8.06
C ALA A 775 27.40 9.04 -8.69
N ASN A 776 26.09 9.31 -8.51
CA ASN A 776 25.01 8.56 -9.15
C ASN A 776 24.64 9.11 -10.55
N PHE A 777 25.31 10.15 -11.04
CA PHE A 777 25.11 10.74 -12.37
C PHE A 777 26.31 10.50 -13.32
N LYS A 778 27.21 9.58 -12.94
CA LYS A 778 28.49 9.28 -13.64
C LYS A 778 28.65 7.78 -13.87
#